data_AF-A0A851GHL4-F1
#
_entry.id   AF-A0A851GHL4-F1
#
_cell.length_a   1.000
_cell.length_b   1.000
_cell.length_c   1.000
_cell.angle_alpha   90.00
_cell.angle_beta   90.00
_cell.angle_gamma   90.00
#
_symmetry.space_group_name_H-M   'P 1'
#
loop_
_entity.id
_entity.type
_entity.pdbx_description
1 polymer ?
#
loop_
_entity_poly.entity_id
_entity_poly.type
_entity_poly.pdbx_seq_one_letter_code
_entity_poly.pdbx_strand_id
1 'polypeptide(L)'
;MKKLLKALCACLSLGQAVAATFVGVDSVANSQWRTQAQLELDGEYGTEGYLIYGLKRADGTYDAGYDVSSLFGKDVSSDHELALPSFISDVAGNAKAMWSGNGNFGMLENPANGNALENVPLLVENQASGEVFTLKGSAHQAYRLTVMFADGDGKLASWGMSVRDASGETSMVPDYVFTQTSRLAYAVWDVVSDAAGEVRVAVNASNHFSITGFAFDLQPVFPVVTSRGATDIKSSTANLPGELVYDGGHSTRVWLCWGDEDAGEALQDWDDQRDLGVLGESVLEEGVSALAVGSTYYFRYHAVNAKGSDWSDVQSFTPRLPQVTISGGQEIEGATGLTEIQFLLTLSYALDEDITLDYDLGHITTDAQDFTPVSGQVTIPAGQTTAVISVWVNGDGDEEIDEIFSLSFSPVPGVEVPSEPVEGVILSDDGQHLSPVDVLADASAGLLYVAANGAKKVVVVDAVTERLLRNIALPDAPNGMCLNVSGSRLYVAAGGSAGKIHVVDTASYEVLYSWPVGHTPMSPCLSPDGSRLYVCNRFNDMVSVLDASAGSLLANIPVEREPHAAVLSPDGGKLFVANLLAVGPATSSQVAGHVSVIDTSTRSVSNSIALPTGSHSLRGLAMAPGGGSLYVTHVLSRYYIPTTQVTRGWINTNALSVIDPASEARVNTVLLDDMDEGAANPWGVACSPDGAWLCVAHAGTHELSVIDRGAMEAKLAASSDDASKDLAWMAGIRRRVALRGNGPRGIAIMSGKVFAAEYFSDSLAVAEMAGTTSHGREVTIGWKKPADEIRKGEMYYNDATLCLQKWQSCASCHPDGRSDGLNWDLLNDGFGNAKNSKSHVTSWNTAPAMVTGIRADAAVGIRAGLRYIQFVNRDESYAEAIDRYFESMKPTPSPHLVDGELSEKALRGKQHFQSSGCINCHSGPNFTDQKKYNVGTGTGSETGKAFDVPSLVELWRSAPYLYDGRAATVRDVMDTHGHGNTDGLSQEEIDELVTYLLSL
;
A
#
# COMPACT_ATOMS: atom_id res chain seq x y z
N MET A 1 -26.43 -48.98 5.85
CA MET A 1 -26.10 -48.92 4.40
C MET A 1 -27.19 -49.34 3.42
N LYS A 2 -27.67 -50.60 3.37
CA LYS A 2 -28.58 -51.07 2.28
C LYS A 2 -29.95 -50.36 2.19
N LYS A 3 -30.49 -49.86 3.31
CA LYS A 3 -31.72 -49.04 3.32
C LYS A 3 -31.47 -47.59 2.86
N LEU A 4 -30.28 -47.07 3.13
CA LEU A 4 -29.82 -45.73 2.71
C LEU A 4 -29.57 -45.66 1.20
N LEU A 5 -28.98 -46.71 0.61
CA LEU A 5 -28.78 -46.82 -0.85
C LEU A 5 -30.11 -46.88 -1.63
N LYS A 6 -31.16 -47.46 -1.02
CA LYS A 6 -32.52 -47.52 -1.59
C LYS A 6 -33.22 -46.15 -1.59
N ALA A 7 -32.98 -45.33 -0.56
CA ALA A 7 -33.52 -43.97 -0.47
C ALA A 7 -32.85 -43.03 -1.49
N LEU A 8 -31.53 -43.12 -1.66
CA LEU A 8 -30.78 -42.34 -2.64
C LEU A 8 -31.15 -42.67 -4.11
N CYS A 9 -31.44 -43.94 -4.42
CA CYS A 9 -31.89 -44.35 -5.77
C CYS A 9 -33.31 -43.86 -6.11
N ALA A 10 -34.19 -43.70 -5.12
CA ALA A 10 -35.55 -43.20 -5.34
C ALA A 10 -35.55 -41.69 -5.67
N CYS A 11 -34.71 -40.89 -4.99
CA CYS A 11 -34.58 -39.45 -5.25
C CYS A 11 -33.95 -39.13 -6.62
N LEU A 12 -32.99 -39.95 -7.09
CA LEU A 12 -32.38 -39.79 -8.42
C LEU A 12 -33.35 -40.09 -9.58
N SER A 13 -34.40 -40.89 -9.35
CA SER A 13 -35.38 -41.25 -10.39
C SER A 13 -36.44 -40.17 -10.69
N LEU A 14 -36.50 -39.09 -9.88
CA LEU A 14 -37.44 -37.97 -10.00
C LEU A 14 -36.79 -36.68 -10.55
N GLY A 15 -35.51 -36.73 -10.96
CA GLY A 15 -34.85 -35.64 -11.69
C GLY A 15 -34.51 -34.39 -10.88
N GLN A 16 -34.53 -34.43 -9.54
CA GLN A 16 -34.12 -33.31 -8.69
C GLN A 16 -32.80 -33.62 -7.98
N ALA A 17 -31.80 -32.75 -8.16
CA ALA A 17 -30.56 -32.80 -7.39
C ALA A 17 -30.84 -32.25 -5.97
N VAL A 18 -30.68 -33.10 -4.96
CA VAL A 18 -30.89 -32.75 -3.54
C VAL A 18 -29.58 -33.03 -2.80
N ALA A 19 -29.09 -32.05 -2.04
CA ALA A 19 -27.97 -32.26 -1.12
C ALA A 19 -28.54 -32.49 0.29
N ALA A 20 -28.17 -33.59 0.93
CA ALA A 20 -28.51 -33.88 2.31
C ALA A 20 -27.35 -33.43 3.22
N THR A 21 -27.66 -32.64 4.26
CA THR A 21 -26.69 -32.24 5.28
C THR A 21 -27.15 -32.79 6.63
N PHE A 22 -26.22 -33.34 7.42
CA PHE A 22 -26.47 -33.94 8.74
C PHE A 22 -25.78 -33.11 9.82
N VAL A 23 -26.44 -32.88 10.96
CA VAL A 23 -25.83 -32.25 12.14
C VAL A 23 -26.22 -33.06 13.39
N GLY A 24 -25.25 -33.38 14.26
CA GLY A 24 -25.45 -34.09 15.52
C GLY A 24 -24.87 -33.31 16.72
N VAL A 25 -25.42 -33.55 17.92
CA VAL A 25 -25.00 -32.96 19.21
C VAL A 25 -24.62 -34.09 20.18
N ASP A 26 -23.51 -33.96 20.90
CA ASP A 26 -23.14 -34.82 22.05
C ASP A 26 -23.39 -34.05 23.38
N SER A 27 -23.83 -34.76 24.43
CA SER A 27 -24.30 -34.21 25.69
C SER A 27 -23.32 -34.37 26.87
N VAL A 28 -22.01 -34.47 26.63
CA VAL A 28 -21.05 -34.55 27.75
C VAL A 28 -19.94 -33.50 27.60
N ALA A 29 -20.12 -32.42 28.37
CA ALA A 29 -19.17 -31.36 28.72
C ALA A 29 -18.66 -30.44 27.59
N ASN A 30 -18.95 -29.14 27.77
CA ASN A 30 -18.50 -27.96 27.01
C ASN A 30 -19.21 -27.66 25.67
N SER A 31 -19.70 -26.42 25.59
CA SER A 31 -20.62 -25.81 24.63
C SER A 31 -20.07 -25.59 23.21
N GLN A 32 -19.51 -26.61 22.53
CA GLN A 32 -19.10 -26.48 21.11
C GLN A 32 -19.66 -27.54 20.17
N TRP A 33 -20.16 -27.09 19.00
CA TRP A 33 -20.60 -27.96 17.89
C TRP A 33 -19.39 -28.53 17.12
N ARG A 34 -19.42 -29.82 16.74
CA ARG A 34 -18.40 -30.49 15.91
C ARG A 34 -18.98 -31.06 14.62
N THR A 35 -18.17 -31.12 13.57
CA THR A 35 -18.54 -31.71 12.26
C THR A 35 -18.23 -33.20 12.20
N GLN A 36 -18.88 -33.95 11.29
CA GLN A 36 -18.66 -35.40 11.13
C GLN A 36 -17.19 -35.76 10.88
N ALA A 37 -16.43 -34.92 10.17
CA ALA A 37 -15.01 -35.14 9.92
C ALA A 37 -14.15 -35.10 11.21
N GLN A 38 -14.59 -34.36 12.22
CA GLN A 38 -13.91 -34.28 13.53
C GLN A 38 -14.26 -35.48 14.41
N LEU A 39 -15.49 -35.99 14.35
CA LEU A 39 -15.90 -37.22 15.05
C LEU A 39 -15.22 -38.49 14.48
N GLU A 40 -14.90 -38.49 13.18
CA GLU A 40 -14.20 -39.60 12.51
C GLU A 40 -12.69 -39.68 12.85
N LEU A 41 -12.07 -38.55 13.24
CA LEU A 41 -10.65 -38.48 13.64
C LEU A 41 -10.41 -38.99 15.07
N ASP A 42 -11.37 -38.79 15.97
CA ASP A 42 -11.20 -39.06 17.41
C ASP A 42 -11.71 -40.46 17.84
N GLY A 43 -12.43 -41.17 16.97
CA GLY A 43 -12.83 -42.58 17.20
C GLY A 43 -14.00 -42.79 18.17
N GLU A 44 -14.65 -41.72 18.62
CA GLU A 44 -15.79 -41.76 19.56
C GLU A 44 -17.13 -41.87 18.82
N TYR A 45 -17.46 -43.06 18.33
CA TYR A 45 -18.82 -43.38 17.89
C TYR A 45 -19.53 -44.19 18.98
N GLY A 46 -20.33 -43.55 19.85
CA GLY A 46 -21.21 -44.31 20.75
C GLY A 46 -21.75 -43.71 22.05
N THR A 47 -21.85 -42.40 22.24
CA THR A 47 -22.51 -41.81 23.42
C THR A 47 -23.65 -40.86 23.04
N GLU A 48 -24.62 -40.72 23.95
CA GLU A 48 -25.98 -40.21 23.71
C GLU A 48 -26.00 -38.82 23.05
N GLY A 49 -26.37 -38.79 21.77
CA GLY A 49 -26.49 -37.56 21.00
C GLY A 49 -27.71 -37.55 20.07
N TYR A 50 -28.34 -36.40 19.90
CA TYR A 50 -29.53 -36.23 19.05
C TYR A 50 -29.13 -35.82 17.62
N LEU A 51 -29.77 -36.43 16.61
CA LEU A 51 -29.56 -36.14 15.18
C LEU A 51 -30.78 -35.43 14.58
N ILE A 52 -30.57 -34.33 13.84
CA ILE A 52 -31.62 -33.61 13.09
C ILE A 52 -31.33 -33.67 11.59
N TYR A 53 -32.35 -33.90 10.77
CA TYR A 53 -32.24 -33.97 9.30
C TYR A 53 -32.89 -32.76 8.63
N GLY A 54 -32.24 -32.21 7.60
CA GLY A 54 -32.82 -31.21 6.69
C GLY A 54 -32.44 -31.51 5.23
N LEU A 55 -33.41 -31.43 4.32
CA LEU A 55 -33.17 -31.56 2.87
C LEU A 55 -33.21 -30.19 2.20
N LYS A 56 -32.13 -29.84 1.49
CA LYS A 56 -31.99 -28.57 0.77
C LYS A 56 -32.29 -28.76 -0.71
N ARG A 57 -33.23 -27.99 -1.25
CA ARG A 57 -33.51 -27.93 -2.70
C ARG A 57 -32.44 -27.10 -3.41
N ALA A 58 -32.29 -27.32 -4.73
CA ALA A 58 -31.30 -26.63 -5.56
C ALA A 58 -31.51 -25.11 -5.67
N ASP A 59 -32.69 -24.59 -5.29
CA ASP A 59 -33.01 -23.16 -5.23
C ASP A 59 -32.68 -22.51 -3.86
N GLY A 60 -32.15 -23.29 -2.90
CA GLY A 60 -31.74 -22.81 -1.59
C GLY A 60 -32.82 -22.89 -0.50
N THR A 61 -34.03 -23.38 -0.81
CA THR A 61 -35.10 -23.59 0.18
C THR A 61 -34.99 -24.96 0.87
N TYR A 62 -35.42 -25.04 2.13
CA TYR A 62 -35.52 -26.29 2.90
C TYR A 62 -36.98 -26.75 2.96
N ASP A 63 -37.23 -28.02 2.65
CA ASP A 63 -38.58 -28.59 2.63
C ASP A 63 -38.85 -29.34 3.93
N ALA A 64 -39.72 -28.80 4.80
CA ALA A 64 -40.00 -29.38 6.13
C ALA A 64 -41.14 -30.42 6.15
N GLY A 65 -41.51 -30.97 4.98
CA GLY A 65 -42.76 -31.74 4.80
C GLY A 65 -42.62 -33.23 4.49
N TYR A 66 -41.51 -33.90 4.82
CA TYR A 66 -41.34 -35.33 4.48
C TYR A 66 -41.72 -36.29 5.62
N ASP A 67 -42.83 -37.01 5.45
CA ASP A 67 -43.21 -38.13 6.31
C ASP A 67 -42.43 -39.40 5.93
N VAL A 68 -41.40 -39.70 6.74
CA VAL A 68 -40.54 -40.89 6.60
C VAL A 68 -41.20 -42.20 7.11
N SER A 69 -42.43 -42.16 7.64
CA SER A 69 -43.13 -43.36 8.12
C SER A 69 -43.46 -44.35 7.00
N SER A 70 -43.62 -43.88 5.77
CA SER A 70 -43.90 -44.71 4.58
C SER A 70 -42.71 -45.59 4.11
N LEU A 71 -41.50 -45.34 4.62
CA LEU A 71 -40.27 -46.09 4.26
C LEU A 71 -40.04 -47.36 5.10
N PHE A 72 -40.82 -47.58 6.16
CA PHE A 72 -40.67 -48.70 7.09
C PHE A 72 -42.01 -49.41 7.27
N GLY A 73 -42.29 -50.38 6.39
CA GLY A 73 -43.57 -51.10 6.33
C GLY A 73 -44.08 -51.63 7.68
N LYS A 74 -45.40 -51.56 7.85
CA LYS A 74 -46.25 -51.98 8.99
C LYS A 74 -45.89 -53.35 9.60
N ASP A 75 -45.80 -53.41 10.94
CA ASP A 75 -46.64 -54.21 11.86
C ASP A 75 -45.94 -54.40 13.21
N VAL A 76 -46.39 -53.71 14.27
CA VAL A 76 -46.39 -54.22 15.66
C VAL A 76 -47.53 -53.53 16.41
N SER A 77 -48.57 -54.28 16.75
CA SER A 77 -49.67 -53.86 17.62
C SER A 77 -49.38 -54.17 19.10
N SER A 78 -50.06 -53.41 19.96
CA SER A 78 -50.55 -53.76 21.31
C SER A 78 -49.54 -54.15 22.39
N ASP A 79 -49.27 -53.20 23.29
CA ASP A 79 -49.40 -53.30 24.75
C ASP A 79 -48.31 -52.45 25.43
N HIS A 80 -48.68 -51.25 25.92
CA HIS A 80 -48.07 -50.47 27.02
C HIS A 80 -48.49 -48.99 26.87
N GLU A 81 -49.53 -48.56 27.61
CA GLU A 81 -49.78 -47.13 27.86
C GLU A 81 -48.84 -46.63 28.97
N LEU A 82 -48.14 -45.51 28.75
CA LEU A 82 -47.35 -44.78 29.75
C LEU A 82 -47.77 -43.30 29.76
N ALA A 83 -47.97 -42.74 30.96
CA ALA A 83 -48.48 -41.37 31.21
C ALA A 83 -47.37 -40.31 31.37
N LEU A 84 -47.72 -39.02 31.19
CA LEU A 84 -46.82 -37.84 31.33
C LEU A 84 -46.23 -37.69 32.75
N PRO A 85 -45.04 -37.07 32.92
CA PRO A 85 -44.52 -36.65 34.23
C PRO A 85 -45.46 -35.63 34.89
N SER A 86 -45.68 -35.78 36.20
CA SER A 86 -46.74 -35.10 36.96
C SER A 86 -46.53 -33.60 37.23
N PHE A 87 -45.46 -32.97 36.74
CA PHE A 87 -45.09 -31.58 37.05
C PHE A 87 -45.34 -30.57 35.90
N ILE A 88 -45.93 -31.00 34.79
CA ILE A 88 -46.34 -30.12 33.67
C ILE A 88 -47.85 -30.21 33.52
N SER A 89 -48.58 -29.12 33.78
CA SER A 89 -50.02 -29.04 33.51
C SER A 89 -50.38 -27.73 32.82
N ASP A 90 -51.06 -27.86 31.68
CA ASP A 90 -51.79 -26.81 30.94
C ASP A 90 -50.98 -25.59 30.48
N VAL A 91 -50.58 -25.62 29.21
CA VAL A 91 -50.34 -24.40 28.43
C VAL A 91 -51.72 -23.81 28.13
N ALA A 92 -52.06 -22.68 28.74
CA ALA A 92 -53.36 -22.05 28.55
C ALA A 92 -53.58 -21.68 27.08
N GLY A 93 -54.45 -22.45 26.41
CA GLY A 93 -55.04 -22.11 25.10
C GLY A 93 -54.09 -22.27 23.91
N ASN A 94 -54.19 -23.40 23.22
CA ASN A 94 -53.62 -23.69 21.88
C ASN A 94 -52.17 -24.18 21.77
N ALA A 95 -51.63 -24.90 22.75
CA ALA A 95 -50.46 -25.75 22.50
C ALA A 95 -50.60 -27.11 23.20
N LYS A 96 -50.87 -28.16 22.43
CA LYS A 96 -50.81 -29.55 22.90
C LYS A 96 -49.38 -30.06 22.77
N ALA A 97 -48.73 -30.22 23.93
CA ALA A 97 -47.58 -31.07 24.28
C ALA A 97 -46.45 -31.30 23.25
N MET A 98 -45.21 -30.99 23.66
CA MET A 98 -44.02 -31.74 23.22
C MET A 98 -43.20 -32.16 24.44
N TRP A 99 -42.80 -33.44 24.47
CA TRP A 99 -41.99 -34.09 25.50
C TRP A 99 -40.71 -34.67 24.88
N SER A 100 -39.72 -34.88 25.75
CA SER A 100 -38.36 -35.40 25.53
C SER A 100 -38.29 -36.92 25.37
N GLY A 101 -37.41 -37.42 24.48
CA GLY A 101 -36.73 -38.72 24.62
C GLY A 101 -37.41 -40.00 24.08
N ASN A 102 -36.65 -40.76 23.27
CA ASN A 102 -36.74 -42.19 22.94
C ASN A 102 -37.94 -42.77 22.16
N GLY A 103 -37.72 -43.04 20.87
CA GLY A 103 -38.13 -44.29 20.19
C GLY A 103 -39.61 -44.50 19.78
N ASN A 104 -39.84 -44.50 18.45
CA ASN A 104 -40.99 -44.99 17.66
C ASN A 104 -42.28 -44.15 17.60
N PHE A 105 -42.65 -43.82 16.35
CA PHE A 105 -43.88 -43.16 15.92
C PHE A 105 -45.05 -44.15 15.80
N GLY A 106 -46.22 -43.78 16.31
CA GLY A 106 -47.51 -44.43 16.07
C GLY A 106 -48.58 -43.38 15.75
N MET A 107 -49.40 -43.62 14.72
CA MET A 107 -50.46 -42.70 14.28
C MET A 107 -51.69 -42.74 15.20
N LEU A 108 -52.34 -41.59 15.40
CA LEU A 108 -53.69 -41.49 15.95
C LEU A 108 -54.73 -41.38 14.82
N GLU A 109 -55.64 -42.35 14.74
CA GLU A 109 -56.95 -42.21 14.07
C GLU A 109 -57.94 -41.49 15.01
N ASN A 110 -58.82 -40.65 14.46
CA ASN A 110 -59.97 -40.08 15.17
C ASN A 110 -61.18 -41.04 15.06
N PRO A 111 -61.83 -41.49 16.15
CA PRO A 111 -62.83 -42.56 16.09
C PRO A 111 -64.20 -42.20 15.48
N ALA A 112 -64.39 -41.00 14.93
CA ALA A 112 -65.75 -40.57 14.53
C ALA A 112 -66.03 -40.60 13.01
N ASN A 113 -65.29 -39.91 12.13
CA ASN A 113 -65.91 -39.50 10.85
C ASN A 113 -65.06 -39.63 9.55
N GLY A 114 -64.05 -40.50 9.48
CA GLY A 114 -63.57 -41.08 8.21
C GLY A 114 -63.09 -40.16 7.06
N ASN A 115 -62.63 -38.93 7.34
CA ASN A 115 -61.95 -38.07 6.34
C ASN A 115 -60.52 -37.71 6.81
N ALA A 116 -59.56 -37.74 5.88
CA ALA A 116 -58.13 -37.48 6.13
C ALA A 116 -57.84 -36.02 6.48
N LEU A 117 -56.86 -35.80 7.36
CA LEU A 117 -56.32 -34.48 7.74
C LEU A 117 -55.48 -33.91 6.58
N GLU A 118 -55.94 -32.80 6.01
CA GLU A 118 -55.09 -31.86 5.29
C GLU A 118 -54.66 -30.72 6.23
N ASN A 119 -53.36 -30.40 6.16
CA ASN A 119 -52.73 -29.09 6.41
C ASN A 119 -52.36 -28.65 7.85
N VAL A 120 -51.03 -28.70 8.07
CA VAL A 120 -50.12 -27.72 8.73
C VAL A 120 -50.17 -27.59 10.27
N PRO A 121 -48.99 -27.51 10.94
CA PRO A 121 -48.85 -26.67 12.12
C PRO A 121 -47.87 -25.51 11.86
N LEU A 122 -48.47 -24.32 11.81
CA LEU A 122 -47.88 -22.99 11.94
C LEU A 122 -47.71 -22.70 13.44
N LEU A 123 -46.57 -22.13 13.85
CA LEU A 123 -46.39 -21.41 15.14
C LEU A 123 -45.24 -20.40 14.92
N VAL A 124 -45.34 -19.08 14.69
CA VAL A 124 -46.35 -18.02 14.60
C VAL A 124 -45.70 -16.94 13.69
N GLU A 125 -46.43 -16.33 12.73
CA GLU A 125 -45.94 -15.13 12.01
C GLU A 125 -46.21 -13.89 12.88
N ASN A 126 -45.16 -13.15 13.26
CA ASN A 126 -45.31 -11.97 14.12
C ASN A 126 -45.90 -10.77 13.35
N GLN A 127 -47.09 -10.32 13.76
CA GLN A 127 -47.59 -8.97 13.47
C GLN A 127 -47.43 -8.08 14.71
N ALA A 128 -46.32 -7.34 14.79
CA ALA A 128 -46.15 -6.05 15.47
C ALA A 128 -46.60 -5.87 16.95
N SER A 129 -46.86 -6.91 17.73
CA SER A 129 -47.10 -6.78 19.18
C SER A 129 -46.13 -7.65 19.96
N GLY A 130 -45.40 -7.07 20.91
CA GLY A 130 -44.47 -7.80 21.80
C GLY A 130 -45.18 -8.87 22.61
N GLU A 131 -45.33 -10.06 22.04
CA GLU A 131 -45.97 -11.19 22.68
C GLU A 131 -45.08 -11.74 23.80
N VAL A 132 -45.74 -12.03 24.92
CA VAL A 132 -45.14 -12.56 26.15
C VAL A 132 -45.64 -13.99 26.34
N PHE A 133 -44.73 -14.96 26.35
CA PHE A 133 -45.03 -16.34 26.70
C PHE A 133 -44.83 -16.54 28.19
N THR A 134 -45.77 -17.22 28.87
CA THR A 134 -45.65 -17.57 30.28
C THR A 134 -45.43 -19.06 30.44
N LEU A 135 -44.32 -19.42 31.07
CA LEU A 135 -43.94 -20.79 31.39
C LEU A 135 -44.24 -21.03 32.86
N LYS A 136 -44.95 -22.12 33.20
CA LYS A 136 -45.31 -22.47 34.58
C LYS A 136 -44.48 -23.64 35.08
N GLY A 137 -43.62 -23.37 36.06
CA GLY A 137 -42.86 -24.34 36.84
C GLY A 137 -43.22 -24.27 38.34
N SER A 138 -42.44 -24.93 39.19
CA SER A 138 -42.58 -24.80 40.65
C SER A 138 -42.09 -23.43 41.11
N ALA A 139 -42.80 -22.77 42.02
CA ALA A 139 -42.41 -21.46 42.55
C ALA A 139 -40.98 -21.41 43.09
N HIS A 140 -40.24 -20.34 42.78
CA HIS A 140 -38.86 -20.09 43.21
C HIS A 140 -37.83 -21.17 42.85
N GLN A 141 -37.98 -21.82 41.70
CA GLN A 141 -37.02 -22.79 41.20
C GLN A 141 -36.15 -22.17 40.10
N ALA A 142 -34.83 -22.37 40.19
CA ALA A 142 -33.88 -21.94 39.18
C ALA A 142 -33.82 -22.96 38.04
N TYR A 143 -33.68 -22.49 36.80
CA TYR A 143 -33.52 -23.31 35.61
C TYR A 143 -32.59 -22.64 34.61
N ARG A 144 -31.94 -23.43 33.76
CA ARG A 144 -31.32 -22.93 32.53
C ARG A 144 -32.30 -23.13 31.38
N LEU A 145 -32.72 -22.03 30.77
CA LEU A 145 -33.64 -21.97 29.64
C LEU A 145 -32.87 -21.74 28.35
N THR A 146 -32.94 -22.68 27.40
CA THR A 146 -32.44 -22.48 26.03
C THR A 146 -33.60 -22.31 25.07
N VAL A 147 -33.55 -21.29 24.21
CA VAL A 147 -34.54 -21.00 23.17
C VAL A 147 -33.87 -21.07 21.81
N MET A 148 -34.43 -21.85 20.89
CA MET A 148 -33.92 -22.01 19.52
C MET A 148 -34.84 -21.30 18.52
N PHE A 149 -34.27 -20.64 17.52
CA PHE A 149 -35.01 -19.88 16.51
C PHE A 149 -34.36 -19.90 15.12
N ALA A 150 -35.17 -19.68 14.09
CA ALA A 150 -34.75 -19.63 12.69
C ALA A 150 -35.07 -18.27 12.04
N ASP A 151 -34.13 -17.74 11.26
CA ASP A 151 -34.26 -16.46 10.53
C ASP A 151 -34.79 -16.67 9.10
N GLY A 152 -35.91 -16.03 8.78
CA GLY A 152 -36.51 -16.05 7.46
C GLY A 152 -35.79 -15.18 6.42
N ASP A 153 -35.19 -14.05 6.84
CA ASP A 153 -35.00 -12.89 5.94
C ASP A 153 -33.55 -12.39 5.85
N GLY A 154 -32.62 -12.89 6.67
CA GLY A 154 -31.19 -12.58 6.58
C GLY A 154 -30.79 -11.23 7.20
N LYS A 155 -31.63 -10.64 8.07
CA LYS A 155 -31.39 -9.33 8.71
C LYS A 155 -31.56 -9.42 10.24
N LEU A 156 -30.54 -9.96 10.89
CA LEU A 156 -30.54 -10.31 12.32
C LEU A 156 -29.90 -9.26 13.25
N ALA A 157 -29.29 -8.19 12.73
CA ALA A 157 -28.45 -7.27 13.51
C ALA A 157 -29.22 -6.29 14.45
N SER A 158 -30.54 -6.41 14.60
CA SER A 158 -31.36 -5.45 15.35
C SER A 158 -32.43 -6.08 16.25
N TRP A 159 -32.24 -7.31 16.71
CA TRP A 159 -33.24 -8.05 17.50
C TRP A 159 -32.97 -7.91 19.01
N GLY A 160 -34.04 -7.78 19.81
CA GLY A 160 -33.98 -7.82 21.27
C GLY A 160 -34.96 -8.85 21.83
N MET A 161 -34.45 -9.88 22.51
CA MET A 161 -35.25 -10.79 23.33
C MET A 161 -34.99 -10.45 24.80
N SER A 162 -36.05 -10.33 25.60
CA SER A 162 -35.94 -10.18 27.05
C SER A 162 -36.64 -11.33 27.74
N VAL A 163 -36.01 -11.84 28.80
CA VAL A 163 -36.68 -12.75 29.73
C VAL A 163 -36.95 -11.97 31.00
N ARG A 164 -38.16 -12.12 31.52
CA ARG A 164 -38.58 -11.48 32.76
C ARG A 164 -38.89 -12.58 33.76
N ASP A 165 -38.13 -12.56 34.84
CA ASP A 165 -38.23 -13.53 35.91
C ASP A 165 -38.53 -12.82 37.24
N ALA A 166 -38.38 -13.52 38.36
CA ALA A 166 -38.65 -12.97 39.70
C ALA A 166 -37.80 -11.74 40.05
N SER A 167 -36.61 -11.59 39.46
CA SER A 167 -35.62 -10.54 39.74
C SER A 167 -35.86 -9.24 38.95
N GLY A 168 -36.65 -9.30 37.88
CA GLY A 168 -36.88 -8.17 36.97
C GLY A 168 -36.75 -8.57 35.51
N GLU A 169 -36.83 -7.59 34.60
CA GLU A 169 -36.65 -7.83 33.16
C GLU A 169 -35.15 -7.83 32.84
N THR A 170 -34.57 -8.99 32.50
CA THR A 170 -33.21 -9.08 31.99
C THR A 170 -33.25 -8.92 30.47
N SER A 171 -32.93 -7.71 30.02
CA SER A 171 -32.64 -7.45 28.60
C SER A 171 -31.14 -7.63 28.40
N MET A 172 -30.72 -8.80 27.92
CA MET A 172 -29.37 -8.99 27.37
C MET A 172 -29.46 -9.40 25.90
N VAL A 173 -28.55 -8.83 25.10
CA VAL A 173 -28.29 -9.25 23.72
C VAL A 173 -27.52 -10.58 23.81
N PRO A 174 -28.05 -11.72 23.32
CA PRO A 174 -27.43 -13.01 23.53
C PRO A 174 -26.12 -13.18 22.72
N ASP A 175 -25.18 -13.98 23.24
CA ASP A 175 -24.07 -14.52 22.45
C ASP A 175 -24.64 -15.42 21.36
N TYR A 176 -24.58 -14.96 20.11
CA TYR A 176 -25.06 -15.73 18.96
C TYR A 176 -23.96 -16.66 18.45
N VAL A 177 -24.21 -17.97 18.39
CA VAL A 177 -23.41 -18.89 17.56
C VAL A 177 -24.06 -19.00 16.18
N PHE A 178 -23.51 -18.28 15.21
CA PHE A 178 -23.96 -18.32 13.82
C PHE A 178 -23.28 -19.42 13.02
N THR A 179 -24.09 -20.23 12.34
CA THR A 179 -23.62 -20.95 11.15
C THR A 179 -24.20 -20.23 9.93
N GLN A 180 -23.37 -19.46 9.20
CA GLN A 180 -23.81 -18.67 8.02
C GLN A 180 -24.54 -19.50 6.95
N THR A 181 -24.43 -20.83 7.00
CA THR A 181 -25.04 -21.79 6.07
C THR A 181 -26.43 -22.31 6.47
N SER A 182 -26.86 -22.20 7.74
CA SER A 182 -28.07 -22.90 8.25
C SER A 182 -29.22 -22.01 8.71
N ARG A 183 -29.01 -20.69 8.89
CA ARG A 183 -30.03 -19.72 9.35
C ARG A 183 -30.74 -20.07 10.68
N LEU A 184 -30.13 -20.90 11.53
CA LEU A 184 -30.58 -21.23 12.88
C LEU A 184 -29.68 -20.55 13.92
N ALA A 185 -30.28 -20.04 14.99
CA ALA A 185 -29.62 -19.45 16.14
C ALA A 185 -30.31 -19.89 17.43
N TYR A 186 -29.61 -19.79 18.56
CA TYR A 186 -30.17 -20.07 19.87
C TYR A 186 -29.66 -19.06 20.90
N ALA A 187 -30.38 -18.93 22.00
CA ALA A 187 -30.02 -18.10 23.13
C ALA A 187 -30.34 -18.84 24.43
N VAL A 188 -29.53 -18.59 25.47
CA VAL A 188 -29.59 -19.30 26.75
C VAL A 188 -29.72 -18.27 27.88
N TRP A 189 -30.58 -18.55 28.84
CA TRP A 189 -30.80 -17.75 30.04
C TRP A 189 -30.77 -18.64 31.27
N ASP A 190 -30.15 -18.18 32.34
CA ASP A 190 -30.40 -18.70 33.69
C ASP A 190 -31.54 -17.90 34.29
N VAL A 191 -32.61 -18.57 34.73
CA VAL A 191 -33.89 -17.95 35.12
C VAL A 191 -34.41 -18.53 36.42
N VAL A 192 -34.97 -17.68 37.28
CA VAL A 192 -35.64 -18.12 38.52
C VAL A 192 -37.14 -17.83 38.43
N SER A 193 -37.97 -18.87 38.51
CA SER A 193 -39.43 -18.71 38.46
C SER A 193 -39.95 -17.85 39.63
N ASP A 194 -40.96 -17.03 39.40
CA ASP A 194 -41.53 -16.17 40.43
C ASP A 194 -42.29 -16.92 41.55
N ALA A 195 -42.86 -16.18 42.50
CA ALA A 195 -43.61 -16.74 43.63
C ALA A 195 -44.88 -17.52 43.22
N ALA A 196 -45.36 -17.33 41.99
CA ALA A 196 -46.44 -18.10 41.39
C ALA A 196 -45.93 -19.28 40.52
N GLY A 197 -44.62 -19.46 40.41
CA GLY A 197 -43.99 -20.45 39.53
C GLY A 197 -43.95 -20.04 38.07
N GLU A 198 -44.12 -18.76 37.75
CA GLU A 198 -44.16 -18.28 36.37
C GLU A 198 -42.78 -17.71 35.93
N VAL A 199 -42.40 -17.97 34.67
CA VAL A 199 -41.32 -17.28 33.94
C VAL A 199 -41.91 -16.69 32.67
N ARG A 200 -41.63 -15.42 32.38
CA ARG A 200 -42.21 -14.72 31.21
C ARG A 200 -41.14 -14.37 30.19
N VAL A 201 -41.29 -14.87 28.97
CA VAL A 201 -40.37 -14.58 27.86
C VAL A 201 -41.04 -13.60 26.91
N ALA A 202 -40.43 -12.44 26.69
CA ALA A 202 -40.93 -11.40 25.80
C ALA A 202 -40.00 -11.25 24.59
N VAL A 203 -40.57 -11.27 23.39
CA VAL A 203 -39.79 -11.08 22.16
C VAL A 203 -40.10 -9.73 21.54
N ASN A 204 -39.14 -8.81 21.60
CA ASN A 204 -39.20 -7.51 20.94
C ASN A 204 -38.43 -7.58 19.61
N ALA A 205 -38.99 -8.30 18.64
CA ALA A 205 -38.45 -8.34 17.28
C ALA A 205 -39.43 -7.68 16.31
N SER A 206 -38.89 -6.88 15.39
CA SER A 206 -39.67 -6.05 14.48
C SER A 206 -39.85 -6.62 13.07
N ASN A 207 -39.63 -7.93 12.83
CA ASN A 207 -40.19 -8.71 11.70
C ASN A 207 -39.72 -10.20 11.68
N HIS A 208 -40.56 -11.08 11.11
CA HIS A 208 -40.38 -12.48 10.63
C HIS A 208 -39.25 -13.37 11.25
N PHE A 209 -39.58 -14.06 12.35
CA PHE A 209 -38.78 -15.18 12.90
C PHE A 209 -39.71 -16.34 13.29
N SER A 210 -39.16 -17.54 13.49
CA SER A 210 -39.88 -18.68 14.08
C SER A 210 -39.10 -19.28 15.24
N ILE A 211 -39.73 -19.41 16.41
CA ILE A 211 -39.17 -20.18 17.53
C ILE A 211 -39.37 -21.65 17.22
N THR A 212 -38.27 -22.40 17.19
CA THR A 212 -38.25 -23.79 16.76
C THR A 212 -38.16 -24.77 17.94
N GLY A 213 -37.86 -24.29 19.16
CA GLY A 213 -37.91 -25.12 20.37
C GLY A 213 -37.49 -24.41 21.66
N PHE A 214 -37.80 -25.05 22.79
CA PHE A 214 -37.37 -24.67 24.14
C PHE A 214 -36.72 -25.89 24.84
N ALA A 215 -35.68 -25.67 25.63
CA ALA A 215 -35.13 -26.66 26.55
C ALA A 215 -34.98 -26.08 27.96
N PHE A 216 -35.32 -26.88 28.96
CA PHE A 216 -35.23 -26.53 30.38
C PHE A 216 -34.31 -27.52 31.08
N ASP A 217 -33.33 -26.98 31.78
CA ASP A 217 -32.52 -27.75 32.70
C ASP A 217 -32.80 -27.28 34.13
N LEU A 218 -33.13 -28.20 35.03
CA LEU A 218 -33.41 -27.88 36.44
C LEU A 218 -32.11 -27.47 37.11
N GLN A 219 -31.98 -26.18 37.46
CA GLN A 219 -30.81 -25.71 38.18
C GLN A 219 -31.00 -25.94 39.69
N PRO A 220 -29.90 -26.12 40.41
CA PRO A 220 -29.92 -26.88 41.65
C PRO A 220 -30.33 -26.04 42.86
N VAL A 221 -30.77 -26.71 43.95
CA VAL A 221 -31.27 -26.07 45.20
C VAL A 221 -30.14 -25.60 46.14
N PHE A 222 -28.89 -25.69 45.70
CA PHE A 222 -27.69 -25.24 46.40
C PHE A 222 -27.33 -23.80 45.98
N PRO A 223 -26.54 -23.05 46.77
CA PRO A 223 -26.17 -21.68 46.37
C PRO A 223 -25.34 -21.71 45.08
N VAL A 224 -25.23 -20.60 44.35
CA VAL A 224 -24.38 -20.49 43.16
C VAL A 224 -23.41 -19.34 43.37
N VAL A 225 -22.11 -19.63 43.34
CA VAL A 225 -21.06 -18.63 43.54
C VAL A 225 -20.06 -18.67 42.40
N THR A 226 -19.66 -17.49 41.91
CA THR A 226 -18.70 -17.35 40.81
C THR A 226 -17.52 -16.48 41.19
N SER A 227 -16.41 -16.65 40.47
CA SER A 227 -15.16 -15.92 40.66
C SER A 227 -14.71 -15.33 39.32
N ARG A 228 -13.95 -14.24 39.37
CA ARG A 228 -13.31 -13.62 38.19
C ARG A 228 -11.83 -13.46 38.42
N GLY A 229 -11.04 -13.23 37.37
CA GLY A 229 -9.59 -13.02 37.51
C GLY A 229 -9.26 -11.90 38.52
N ALA A 230 -8.20 -12.12 39.33
CA ALA A 230 -7.75 -11.15 40.32
C ALA A 230 -7.39 -9.80 39.68
N THR A 231 -7.63 -8.71 40.41
CA THR A 231 -7.32 -7.33 40.00
C THR A 231 -6.39 -6.67 41.01
N ASP A 232 -5.82 -5.50 40.66
CA ASP A 232 -4.86 -4.75 41.49
C ASP A 232 -3.73 -5.63 42.08
N ILE A 233 -3.21 -6.57 41.26
CA ILE A 233 -2.17 -7.51 41.66
C ILE A 233 -0.85 -6.75 41.80
N LYS A 234 -0.39 -6.61 43.04
CA LYS A 234 0.89 -6.00 43.43
C LYS A 234 1.83 -7.08 43.99
N SER A 235 2.98 -6.66 44.48
CA SER A 235 4.02 -7.54 45.00
C SER A 235 3.59 -8.33 46.24
N SER A 236 2.66 -7.82 47.04
CA SER A 236 2.21 -8.45 48.29
C SER A 236 0.71 -8.39 48.53
N THR A 237 -0.06 -7.79 47.62
CA THR A 237 -1.51 -7.63 47.73
C THR A 237 -2.18 -7.93 46.40
N ALA A 238 -3.41 -8.41 46.45
CA ALA A 238 -4.28 -8.55 45.29
C ALA A 238 -5.73 -8.38 45.74
N ASN A 239 -6.58 -8.00 44.81
CA ASN A 239 -8.01 -7.96 45.00
C ASN A 239 -8.64 -9.16 44.29
N LEU A 240 -9.49 -9.90 45.00
CA LEU A 240 -10.08 -11.16 44.56
C LEU A 240 -11.58 -10.95 44.32
N PRO A 241 -12.02 -10.80 43.06
CA PRO A 241 -13.43 -10.57 42.76
C PRO A 241 -14.22 -11.88 42.70
N GLY A 242 -15.40 -11.87 43.28
CA GLY A 242 -16.39 -12.94 43.16
C GLY A 242 -17.81 -12.39 43.21
N GLU A 243 -18.78 -13.29 43.14
CA GLU A 243 -20.19 -12.94 43.23
C GLU A 243 -20.98 -14.14 43.75
N LEU A 244 -21.77 -13.93 44.80
CA LEU A 244 -22.84 -14.87 45.16
C LEU A 244 -24.01 -14.55 44.23
N VAL A 245 -24.13 -15.33 43.16
CA VAL A 245 -25.11 -15.12 42.08
C VAL A 245 -26.51 -15.55 42.51
N TYR A 246 -26.60 -16.62 43.31
CA TYR A 246 -27.87 -17.12 43.82
C TYR A 246 -27.69 -17.77 45.20
N ASP A 247 -28.53 -17.44 46.18
CA ASP A 247 -28.44 -18.01 47.53
C ASP A 247 -29.33 -19.26 47.74
N GLY A 248 -30.04 -19.69 46.71
CA GLY A 248 -30.99 -20.80 46.81
C GLY A 248 -32.26 -20.48 47.60
N GLY A 249 -32.54 -19.21 47.89
CA GLY A 249 -33.65 -18.77 48.76
C GLY A 249 -33.45 -19.13 50.24
N HIS A 250 -32.22 -19.42 50.65
CA HIS A 250 -31.86 -19.88 52.00
C HIS A 250 -30.69 -19.06 52.55
N SER A 251 -30.56 -19.00 53.88
CA SER A 251 -29.39 -18.38 54.52
C SER A 251 -28.11 -19.06 54.07
N THR A 252 -27.32 -18.35 53.26
CA THR A 252 -26.10 -18.85 52.62
C THR A 252 -24.90 -18.22 53.27
N ARG A 253 -23.98 -19.05 53.76
CA ARG A 253 -22.71 -18.59 54.32
C ARG A 253 -21.62 -18.74 53.27
N VAL A 254 -20.78 -17.72 53.13
CA VAL A 254 -19.76 -17.67 52.08
C VAL A 254 -18.37 -17.58 52.71
N TRP A 255 -17.43 -18.33 52.15
CA TRP A 255 -16.01 -18.25 52.45
C TRP A 255 -15.24 -17.87 51.20
N LEU A 256 -14.23 -17.04 51.36
CA LEU A 256 -13.13 -16.90 50.40
C LEU A 256 -12.00 -17.82 50.85
N CYS A 257 -11.47 -18.61 49.94
CA CYS A 257 -10.35 -19.51 50.15
C CYS A 257 -9.23 -19.15 49.17
N TRP A 258 -7.99 -19.06 49.65
CA TRP A 258 -6.83 -18.84 48.79
C TRP A 258 -5.59 -19.51 49.36
N GLY A 259 -4.62 -19.80 48.50
CA GLY A 259 -3.40 -20.52 48.85
C GLY A 259 -2.43 -20.61 47.69
N ASP A 260 -1.22 -21.08 47.94
CA ASP A 260 -0.19 -21.30 46.90
C ASP A 260 -0.31 -22.68 46.20
N GLU A 261 -1.23 -23.53 46.69
CA GLU A 261 -1.72 -24.73 46.03
C GLU A 261 -3.23 -24.66 45.78
N ASP A 262 -3.70 -25.24 44.66
CA ASP A 262 -5.14 -25.45 44.46
C ASP A 262 -5.62 -26.62 45.32
N ALA A 263 -6.13 -26.31 46.51
CA ALA A 263 -6.68 -27.28 47.45
C ALA A 263 -8.08 -27.79 47.05
N GLY A 264 -8.60 -27.39 45.88
CA GLY A 264 -9.86 -27.87 45.32
C GLY A 264 -11.06 -27.51 46.20
N GLU A 265 -12.00 -28.44 46.34
CA GLU A 265 -13.29 -28.22 47.01
C GLU A 265 -13.31 -28.65 48.49
N ALA A 266 -12.13 -28.63 49.14
CA ALA A 266 -11.99 -28.97 50.55
C ALA A 266 -11.62 -27.72 51.36
N LEU A 267 -12.62 -27.12 52.02
CA LEU A 267 -12.48 -25.84 52.76
C LEU A 267 -11.29 -25.82 53.74
N GLN A 268 -11.03 -26.93 54.44
CA GLN A 268 -9.94 -27.01 55.43
C GLN A 268 -8.53 -27.21 54.86
N ASP A 269 -8.42 -27.55 53.57
CA ASP A 269 -7.14 -27.88 52.93
C ASP A 269 -6.49 -26.65 52.27
N TRP A 270 -7.21 -25.53 52.18
CA TRP A 270 -6.69 -24.24 51.73
C TRP A 270 -5.81 -23.60 52.81
N ASP A 271 -4.70 -22.97 52.39
CA ASP A 271 -3.75 -22.30 53.28
C ASP A 271 -4.43 -21.20 54.12
N ASP A 272 -5.27 -20.41 53.46
CA ASP A 272 -6.03 -19.34 54.07
C ASP A 272 -7.52 -19.42 53.71
N GLN A 273 -8.35 -19.06 54.69
CA GLN A 273 -9.79 -18.96 54.53
C GLN A 273 -10.33 -17.76 55.31
N ARG A 274 -11.23 -17.01 54.67
CA ARG A 274 -11.96 -15.90 55.29
C ARG A 274 -13.45 -16.17 55.22
N ASP A 275 -14.07 -16.28 56.38
CA ASP A 275 -15.52 -16.38 56.51
C ASP A 275 -16.14 -14.99 56.34
N LEU A 276 -16.89 -14.82 55.26
CA LEU A 276 -17.58 -13.58 54.92
C LEU A 276 -18.95 -13.47 55.60
N GLY A 277 -19.34 -14.49 56.35
CA GLY A 277 -20.61 -14.56 57.07
C GLY A 277 -21.77 -14.99 56.17
N VAL A 278 -22.99 -14.80 56.70
CA VAL A 278 -24.22 -15.10 55.98
C VAL A 278 -24.57 -13.92 55.09
N LEU A 279 -24.53 -14.12 53.78
CA LEU A 279 -24.76 -13.12 52.76
C LEU A 279 -26.00 -13.46 51.93
N GLY A 280 -26.67 -12.43 51.41
CA GLY A 280 -27.58 -12.58 50.28
C GLY A 280 -26.82 -12.36 48.97
N GLU A 281 -27.52 -12.48 47.84
CA GLU A 281 -26.95 -12.23 46.52
C GLU A 281 -26.21 -10.88 46.47
N SER A 282 -24.91 -10.91 46.14
CA SER A 282 -24.03 -9.74 46.22
C SER A 282 -22.71 -9.94 45.49
N VAL A 283 -22.15 -8.84 44.97
CA VAL A 283 -20.75 -8.77 44.51
C VAL A 283 -19.81 -8.88 45.71
N LEU A 284 -18.79 -9.72 45.57
CA LEU A 284 -17.75 -9.96 46.56
C LEU A 284 -16.44 -9.37 46.02
N GLU A 285 -15.73 -8.58 46.82
CA GLU A 285 -14.49 -7.95 46.40
C GLU A 285 -13.55 -7.87 47.61
N GLU A 286 -12.69 -8.89 47.72
CA GLU A 286 -11.88 -9.10 48.92
C GLU A 286 -10.40 -8.85 48.67
N GLY A 287 -9.84 -7.91 49.42
CA GLY A 287 -8.41 -7.67 49.46
C GLY A 287 -7.67 -8.72 50.30
N VAL A 288 -6.63 -9.30 49.71
CA VAL A 288 -5.66 -10.18 50.38
C VAL A 288 -4.28 -9.53 50.42
N SER A 289 -3.51 -9.85 51.44
CA SER A 289 -2.16 -9.31 51.69
C SER A 289 -1.20 -10.41 52.15
N ALA A 290 0.08 -10.05 52.34
CA ALA A 290 1.16 -10.98 52.71
C ALA A 290 1.46 -12.06 51.66
N LEU A 291 1.19 -11.75 50.39
CA LEU A 291 1.48 -12.64 49.26
C LEU A 291 2.97 -12.60 48.90
N ALA A 292 3.50 -13.72 48.40
CA ALA A 292 4.87 -13.83 47.94
C ALA A 292 4.99 -13.58 46.43
N VAL A 293 5.94 -12.73 46.03
CA VAL A 293 6.27 -12.47 44.62
C VAL A 293 6.69 -13.76 43.91
N GLY A 294 6.14 -13.99 42.71
CA GLY A 294 6.48 -15.12 41.85
C GLY A 294 5.79 -16.44 42.23
N SER A 295 5.16 -16.53 43.40
CA SER A 295 4.31 -17.66 43.78
C SER A 295 2.95 -17.54 43.08
N THR A 296 2.48 -18.62 42.46
CA THR A 296 1.11 -18.65 41.91
C THR A 296 0.15 -18.95 43.03
N TYR A 297 -0.78 -18.04 43.29
CA TYR A 297 -1.86 -18.23 44.24
C TYR A 297 -3.12 -18.62 43.49
N TYR A 298 -3.88 -19.53 44.08
CA TYR A 298 -5.20 -19.93 43.65
C TYR A 298 -6.22 -19.37 44.63
N PHE A 299 -7.42 -19.08 44.15
CA PHE A 299 -8.54 -18.75 45.03
C PHE A 299 -9.88 -19.23 44.48
N ARG A 300 -10.79 -19.48 45.40
CA ARG A 300 -12.19 -19.83 45.16
C ARG A 300 -13.08 -19.22 46.24
N TYR A 301 -14.35 -19.08 45.90
CA TYR A 301 -15.40 -18.88 46.89
C TYR A 301 -16.15 -20.20 47.12
N HIS A 302 -16.50 -20.45 48.37
CA HIS A 302 -17.36 -21.56 48.78
C HIS A 302 -18.61 -21.00 49.41
N ALA A 303 -19.78 -21.37 48.91
CA ALA A 303 -21.07 -20.98 49.45
C ALA A 303 -21.80 -22.22 49.97
N VAL A 304 -22.36 -22.15 51.18
CA VAL A 304 -23.11 -23.26 51.79
C VAL A 304 -24.44 -22.77 52.33
N ASN A 305 -25.51 -23.49 52.01
CA ASN A 305 -26.83 -23.29 52.61
C ASN A 305 -27.39 -24.62 53.14
N ALA A 306 -28.64 -24.59 53.63
CA ALA A 306 -29.29 -25.76 54.22
C ALA A 306 -29.60 -26.91 53.23
N LYS A 307 -29.40 -26.71 51.92
CA LYS A 307 -29.75 -27.64 50.84
C LYS A 307 -28.53 -28.18 50.10
N GLY A 308 -27.40 -27.49 50.17
CA GLY A 308 -26.14 -27.95 49.62
C GLY A 308 -25.08 -26.85 49.64
N SER A 309 -24.00 -27.09 48.90
CA SER A 309 -22.88 -26.18 48.77
C SER A 309 -22.47 -26.06 47.31
N ASP A 310 -21.82 -24.96 46.98
CA ASP A 310 -21.24 -24.69 45.67
C ASP A 310 -19.89 -24.01 45.81
N TRP A 311 -19.03 -24.27 44.83
CA TRP A 311 -17.70 -23.72 44.73
C TRP A 311 -17.58 -22.97 43.42
N SER A 312 -17.04 -21.76 43.47
CA SER A 312 -16.70 -21.06 42.24
C SER A 312 -15.58 -21.79 41.51
N ASP A 313 -15.45 -21.51 40.21
CA ASP A 313 -14.27 -21.91 39.43
C ASP A 313 -12.97 -21.45 40.12
N VAL A 314 -11.91 -22.24 39.98
CA VAL A 314 -10.58 -21.82 40.43
C VAL A 314 -10.09 -20.67 39.59
N GLN A 315 -9.63 -19.62 40.24
CA GLN A 315 -8.87 -18.54 39.63
C GLN A 315 -7.44 -18.60 40.14
N SER A 316 -6.49 -18.19 39.32
CA SER A 316 -5.09 -18.12 39.70
C SER A 316 -4.50 -16.76 39.36
N PHE A 317 -3.57 -16.28 40.18
CA PHE A 317 -2.82 -15.06 39.92
C PHE A 317 -1.42 -15.17 40.54
N THR A 318 -0.49 -14.36 40.03
CA THR A 318 0.90 -14.35 40.51
C THR A 318 1.26 -12.92 40.90
N PRO A 319 1.45 -12.63 42.21
CA PRO A 319 2.03 -11.38 42.67
C PRO A 319 3.37 -11.15 41.97
N ARG A 320 3.56 -9.93 41.47
CA ARG A 320 4.76 -9.55 40.72
C ARG A 320 5.31 -8.23 41.22
N LEU A 321 6.59 -8.01 41.01
CA LEU A 321 7.16 -6.68 41.20
C LEU A 321 6.56 -5.72 40.17
N PRO A 322 6.55 -4.40 40.46
CA PRO A 322 6.16 -3.42 39.47
C PRO A 322 7.19 -3.41 38.34
N GLN A 323 6.70 -3.37 37.11
CA GLN A 323 7.53 -3.39 35.91
C GLN A 323 7.67 -1.98 35.35
N VAL A 324 8.90 -1.59 35.00
CA VAL A 324 9.19 -0.36 34.26
C VAL A 324 9.10 -0.63 32.76
N THR A 325 8.26 0.14 32.09
CA THR A 325 8.18 0.19 30.63
C THR A 325 8.67 1.55 30.14
N ILE A 326 9.21 1.60 28.93
CA ILE A 326 9.84 2.80 28.37
C ILE A 326 9.26 3.04 26.98
N SER A 327 8.98 4.30 26.68
CA SER A 327 8.53 4.76 25.36
C SER A 327 9.19 6.09 25.00
N GLY A 328 9.21 6.44 23.71
CA GLY A 328 9.96 7.60 23.20
C GLY A 328 11.36 7.21 22.74
N GLY A 329 12.33 8.11 22.92
CA GLY A 329 13.74 7.81 22.65
C GLY A 329 14.26 8.13 21.26
N GLN A 330 13.54 8.90 20.45
CA GLN A 330 14.05 9.37 19.14
C GLN A 330 13.80 10.86 18.95
N GLU A 331 14.76 11.58 18.36
CA GLU A 331 14.60 12.96 17.91
C GLU A 331 15.65 13.30 16.83
N ILE A 332 15.40 14.37 16.09
CA ILE A 332 16.31 14.92 15.09
C ILE A 332 17.47 15.64 15.78
N GLU A 333 18.69 15.40 15.29
CA GLU A 333 19.93 15.97 15.79
C GLU A 333 19.91 17.51 15.82
N GLY A 334 19.63 18.11 14.66
CA GLY A 334 19.48 19.54 14.47
C GLY A 334 20.80 20.19 14.06
N ALA A 335 20.78 20.98 12.98
CA ALA A 335 21.99 21.62 12.40
C ALA A 335 22.91 22.45 13.34
N THR A 336 22.45 22.84 14.55
CA THR A 336 23.25 23.51 15.60
C THR A 336 22.55 23.41 16.96
N GLY A 337 23.31 23.32 18.05
CA GLY A 337 22.80 23.58 19.41
C GLY A 337 22.47 22.30 20.17
N LEU A 338 21.43 22.33 21.02
CA LEU A 338 21.01 21.16 21.79
C LEU A 338 19.56 20.78 21.45
N THR A 339 19.33 19.51 21.12
CA THR A 339 18.00 18.91 20.94
C THR A 339 17.70 17.91 22.05
N GLU A 340 16.46 17.84 22.55
CA GLU A 340 16.09 16.99 23.69
C GLU A 340 15.41 15.70 23.22
N ILE A 341 16.04 14.54 23.46
CA ILE A 341 15.40 13.23 23.40
C ILE A 341 14.73 12.95 24.75
N GLN A 342 13.43 12.64 24.73
CA GLN A 342 12.67 12.24 25.93
C GLN A 342 12.36 10.74 25.94
N PHE A 343 12.69 10.08 27.06
CA PHE A 343 12.22 8.73 27.38
C PHE A 343 11.19 8.81 28.50
N LEU A 344 9.96 8.39 28.23
CA LEU A 344 8.89 8.29 29.22
C LEU A 344 8.94 6.92 29.88
N LEU A 345 9.26 6.91 31.18
CA LEU A 345 9.22 5.72 32.03
C LEU A 345 7.83 5.58 32.63
N THR A 346 7.28 4.36 32.61
CA THR A 346 5.98 4.04 33.20
C THR A 346 6.05 2.76 34.04
N LEU A 347 5.73 2.87 35.33
CA LEU A 347 5.51 1.74 36.24
C LEU A 347 4.13 1.12 36.01
N SER A 348 4.06 -0.21 36.08
CA SER A 348 2.80 -0.97 35.95
C SER A 348 1.75 -0.65 37.03
N TYR A 349 2.17 -0.13 38.19
CA TYR A 349 1.31 0.41 39.25
C TYR A 349 2.12 1.33 40.18
N ALA A 350 1.44 2.22 40.90
CA ALA A 350 2.08 3.18 41.81
C ALA A 350 2.56 2.50 43.11
N LEU A 351 3.67 3.00 43.65
CA LEU A 351 4.22 2.60 44.94
C LEU A 351 4.06 3.72 45.97
N ASP A 352 4.09 3.35 47.25
CA ASP A 352 3.93 4.31 48.37
C ASP A 352 5.24 5.03 48.74
N GLU A 353 6.35 4.68 48.09
CA GLU A 353 7.68 5.25 48.28
C GLU A 353 8.27 5.69 46.93
N ASP A 354 9.17 6.67 46.99
CA ASP A 354 9.92 7.13 45.80
C ASP A 354 10.82 6.00 45.29
N ILE A 355 10.81 5.78 43.98
CA ILE A 355 11.76 4.87 43.31
C ILE A 355 12.75 5.70 42.51
N THR A 356 14.02 5.61 42.87
CA THR A 356 15.13 6.18 42.09
C THR A 356 15.80 5.08 41.30
N LEU A 357 15.87 5.28 39.98
CA LEU A 357 16.52 4.39 39.03
C LEU A 357 17.81 5.06 38.53
N ASP A 358 18.94 4.37 38.70
CA ASP A 358 20.20 4.75 38.07
C ASP A 358 20.21 4.23 36.64
N TYR A 359 20.51 5.11 35.68
CA TYR A 359 20.61 4.76 34.27
C TYR A 359 21.98 5.13 33.69
N ASP A 360 22.42 4.32 32.73
CA ASP A 360 23.63 4.52 31.94
C ASP A 360 23.26 4.52 30.44
N LEU A 361 23.89 5.42 29.69
CA LEU A 361 23.78 5.50 28.25
C LEU A 361 25.05 4.96 27.59
N GLY A 362 24.93 3.91 26.79
CA GLY A 362 26.03 3.29 26.06
C GLY A 362 25.99 3.62 24.58
N HIS A 363 27.14 3.90 23.99
CA HIS A 363 27.28 4.17 22.57
C HIS A 363 27.16 2.90 21.72
N ILE A 364 26.30 2.89 20.70
CA ILE A 364 26.23 1.80 19.70
C ILE A 364 26.86 2.27 18.39
N THR A 365 26.32 3.34 17.79
CA THR A 365 26.91 3.99 16.61
C THR A 365 27.29 5.45 16.84
N THR A 366 26.75 6.08 17.90
CA THR A 366 27.15 7.41 18.40
C THR A 366 28.56 7.40 19.01
N ASP A 367 29.23 8.54 19.06
CA ASP A 367 30.41 8.89 19.84
C ASP A 367 30.10 9.71 21.12
N ALA A 368 31.13 9.94 21.94
CA ALA A 368 31.02 10.60 23.25
C ALA A 368 30.68 12.10 23.20
N GLN A 369 30.61 12.69 22.00
CA GLN A 369 30.29 14.10 21.80
C GLN A 369 28.83 14.32 21.41
N ASP A 370 28.10 13.30 20.99
CA ASP A 370 26.82 13.49 20.31
C ASP A 370 25.69 13.73 21.30
N PHE A 371 25.82 13.28 22.55
CA PHE A 371 24.81 13.53 23.57
C PHE A 371 25.34 13.63 25.01
N THR A 372 24.55 14.25 25.88
CA THR A 372 24.79 14.42 27.31
C THR A 372 23.48 14.44 28.12
N PRO A 373 23.42 13.92 29.35
CA PRO A 373 24.47 13.21 30.08
C PRO A 373 24.59 11.74 29.62
N VAL A 374 25.75 11.11 29.86
CA VAL A 374 25.96 9.67 29.57
C VAL A 374 25.48 8.74 30.68
N SER A 375 25.07 9.28 31.82
CA SER A 375 24.43 8.54 32.92
C SER A 375 23.71 9.51 33.86
N GLY A 376 22.79 9.00 34.67
CA GLY A 376 22.04 9.82 35.60
C GLY A 376 21.11 9.04 36.51
N GLN A 377 20.27 9.79 37.23
CA GLN A 377 19.23 9.24 38.09
C GLN A 377 17.88 9.81 37.66
N VAL A 378 16.85 8.98 37.71
CA VAL A 378 15.46 9.40 37.53
C VAL A 378 14.62 8.87 38.69
N THR A 379 13.80 9.73 39.27
CA THR A 379 12.92 9.36 40.38
C THR A 379 11.47 9.36 39.93
N ILE A 380 10.78 8.24 40.14
CA ILE A 380 9.32 8.16 40.07
C ILE A 380 8.79 8.41 41.49
N PRO A 381 8.11 9.54 41.74
CA PRO A 381 7.65 9.89 43.09
C PRO A 381 6.58 8.93 43.62
N ALA A 382 6.50 8.79 44.94
CA ALA A 382 5.44 8.05 45.63
C ALA A 382 4.04 8.46 45.13
N GLY A 383 3.20 7.48 44.83
CA GLY A 383 1.85 7.65 44.30
C GLY A 383 1.78 8.01 42.81
N GLN A 384 2.91 8.19 42.12
CA GLN A 384 2.97 8.39 40.67
C GLN A 384 3.38 7.11 39.94
N THR A 385 3.10 7.06 38.64
CA THR A 385 3.51 5.95 37.78
C THR A 385 4.50 6.35 36.70
N THR A 386 4.81 7.65 36.54
CA THR A 386 5.61 8.13 35.41
C THR A 386 6.74 9.06 35.82
N ALA A 387 7.85 8.99 35.09
CA ALA A 387 8.92 9.98 35.09
C ALA A 387 9.55 10.09 33.69
N VAL A 388 10.31 11.15 33.42
CA VAL A 388 10.96 11.38 32.12
C VAL A 388 12.47 11.43 32.32
N ILE A 389 13.21 10.74 31.44
CA ILE A 389 14.64 10.95 31.25
C ILE A 389 14.82 11.87 30.03
N SER A 390 15.57 12.94 30.21
CA SER A 390 15.96 13.87 29.15
C SER A 390 17.42 13.66 28.77
N VAL A 391 17.68 13.43 27.48
CA VAL A 391 19.02 13.32 26.90
C VAL A 391 19.18 14.45 25.89
N TRP A 392 20.26 15.23 25.99
CA TRP A 392 20.53 16.38 25.14
C TRP A 392 21.53 16.01 24.05
N VAL A 393 21.10 16.05 22.80
CA VAL A 393 21.91 15.80 21.60
C VAL A 393 22.61 17.09 21.20
N ASN A 394 23.91 17.03 20.91
CA ASN A 394 24.68 18.14 20.39
C ASN A 394 24.55 18.17 18.87
N GLY A 395 23.70 19.06 18.38
CA GLY A 395 23.52 19.24 16.96
C GLY A 395 24.72 19.88 16.28
N ASP A 396 25.20 19.27 15.20
CA ASP A 396 26.20 19.83 14.30
C ASP A 396 25.72 19.84 12.83
N GLY A 397 26.62 19.96 11.87
CA GLY A 397 26.25 20.07 10.44
C GLY A 397 27.03 19.11 9.55
N ASP A 398 27.65 18.09 10.14
CA ASP A 398 28.39 17.06 9.42
C ASP A 398 27.42 16.00 8.88
N GLU A 399 27.74 15.39 7.73
CA GLU A 399 26.82 14.40 7.13
C GLU A 399 26.95 13.05 7.86
N GLU A 400 25.96 12.74 8.68
CA GLU A 400 25.92 11.53 9.49
C GLU A 400 24.78 10.58 9.07
N ILE A 401 24.77 9.37 9.63
CA ILE A 401 23.65 8.43 9.50
C ILE A 401 22.84 8.49 10.79
N ASP A 402 21.60 7.96 10.79
CA ASP A 402 20.87 7.80 12.05
C ASP A 402 21.73 7.01 13.05
N GLU A 403 21.93 7.59 14.23
CA GLU A 403 22.81 7.04 15.24
C GLU A 403 22.04 6.44 16.40
N ILE A 404 22.59 5.37 16.96
CA ILE A 404 21.96 4.59 18.02
C ILE A 404 22.83 4.66 19.27
N PHE A 405 22.19 4.93 20.39
CA PHE A 405 22.74 4.69 21.72
C PHE A 405 21.78 3.79 22.50
N SER A 406 22.25 3.27 23.64
CA SER A 406 21.54 2.31 24.46
C SER A 406 21.26 2.91 25.83
N LEU A 407 20.05 2.75 26.34
CA LEU A 407 19.63 3.12 27.69
C LEU A 407 19.51 1.85 28.53
N SER A 408 20.35 1.74 29.55
CA SER A 408 20.39 0.62 30.49
C SER A 408 20.13 1.10 31.92
N PHE A 409 19.56 0.24 32.75
CA PHE A 409 19.29 0.54 34.16
C PHE A 409 20.07 -0.40 35.07
N SER A 410 20.56 0.13 36.19
CA SER A 410 21.05 -0.72 37.27
C SER A 410 19.87 -1.42 37.97
N PRO A 411 20.04 -2.68 38.43
CA PRO A 411 19.00 -3.37 39.18
C PRO A 411 18.60 -2.60 40.45
N VAL A 412 17.30 -2.36 40.62
CA VAL A 412 16.76 -1.70 41.81
C VAL A 412 15.92 -2.70 42.62
N PRO A 413 16.21 -2.90 43.92
CA PRO A 413 15.43 -3.80 44.76
C PRO A 413 13.94 -3.47 44.74
N GLY A 414 13.09 -4.47 44.50
CA GLY A 414 11.64 -4.31 44.57
C GLY A 414 10.98 -3.74 43.30
N VAL A 415 11.73 -3.54 42.21
CA VAL A 415 11.20 -3.12 40.90
C VAL A 415 11.86 -3.94 39.78
N GLU A 416 11.08 -4.36 38.79
CA GLU A 416 11.60 -4.99 37.58
C GLU A 416 11.87 -3.93 36.52
N VAL A 417 13.15 -3.76 36.16
CA VAL A 417 13.60 -2.91 35.05
C VAL A 417 13.88 -3.76 33.79
N PRO A 418 13.83 -3.18 32.57
CA PRO A 418 14.19 -3.89 31.36
C PRO A 418 15.58 -4.56 31.48
N SER A 419 15.65 -5.85 31.13
CA SER A 419 16.90 -6.63 31.21
C SER A 419 17.82 -6.41 30.01
N GLU A 420 17.25 -6.01 28.87
CA GLU A 420 17.98 -5.64 27.67
C GLU A 420 17.98 -4.12 27.52
N PRO A 421 19.04 -3.51 26.98
CA PRO A 421 19.10 -2.08 26.75
C PRO A 421 17.99 -1.63 25.79
N VAL A 422 17.40 -0.45 26.08
CA VAL A 422 16.44 0.21 25.20
C VAL A 422 17.20 1.12 24.24
N GLU A 423 16.90 1.07 22.95
CA GLU A 423 17.57 1.92 21.96
C GLU A 423 17.04 3.37 22.01
N GLY A 424 17.97 4.32 21.99
CA GLY A 424 17.74 5.71 21.65
C GLY A 424 18.28 6.00 20.25
N VAL A 425 17.58 6.81 19.46
CA VAL A 425 17.93 7.13 18.07
C VAL A 425 18.08 8.63 17.88
N ILE A 426 19.25 9.06 17.43
CA ILE A 426 19.51 10.40 16.91
C ILE A 426 19.27 10.34 15.40
N LEU A 427 18.26 11.05 14.91
CA LEU A 427 17.94 11.11 13.49
C LEU A 427 18.77 12.21 12.84
N SER A 428 19.60 11.87 11.86
CA SER A 428 20.42 12.86 11.15
C SER A 428 19.53 13.83 10.37
N ASP A 429 19.89 15.13 10.27
CA ASP A 429 19.21 16.11 9.39
C ASP A 429 20.08 16.70 8.26
N ASP A 430 21.34 16.26 8.18
CA ASP A 430 22.34 16.87 7.30
C ASP A 430 22.52 16.18 5.93
N GLY A 431 21.79 15.11 5.68
CA GLY A 431 21.79 14.41 4.39
C GLY A 431 21.16 15.22 3.23
N GLN A 432 21.58 14.92 2.01
CA GLN A 432 20.83 15.30 0.80
C GLN A 432 19.70 14.30 0.54
N HIS A 433 18.61 14.72 -0.12
CA HIS A 433 17.61 13.77 -0.62
C HIS A 433 18.28 12.67 -1.45
N LEU A 434 17.99 11.40 -1.19
CA LEU A 434 18.58 10.28 -1.93
C LEU A 434 18.28 10.38 -3.43
N SER A 435 17.02 10.70 -3.76
CA SER A 435 16.53 10.84 -5.12
C SER A 435 16.92 9.64 -6.00
N PRO A 436 16.49 8.41 -5.66
CA PRO A 436 16.86 7.22 -6.42
C PRO A 436 16.30 7.29 -7.84
N VAL A 437 17.15 7.00 -8.84
CA VAL A 437 16.80 7.15 -10.27
C VAL A 437 16.84 5.84 -11.05
N ASP A 438 17.65 4.88 -10.62
CA ASP A 438 17.86 3.60 -11.30
C ASP A 438 18.02 2.46 -10.29
N VAL A 439 17.59 1.26 -10.69
CA VAL A 439 17.73 0.02 -9.91
C VAL A 439 18.30 -1.06 -10.82
N LEU A 440 19.40 -1.67 -10.42
CA LEU A 440 20.07 -2.74 -11.15
C LEU A 440 20.12 -4.01 -10.29
N ALA A 441 19.69 -5.13 -10.86
CA ALA A 441 19.74 -6.43 -10.18
C ALA A 441 21.00 -7.22 -10.53
N ASP A 442 21.67 -7.74 -9.50
CA ASP A 442 22.65 -8.81 -9.60
C ASP A 442 22.05 -10.12 -9.08
N ALA A 443 21.47 -10.88 -10.01
CA ALA A 443 20.85 -12.17 -9.68
C ALA A 443 21.85 -13.21 -9.18
N SER A 444 23.14 -13.08 -9.51
CA SER A 444 24.17 -14.02 -9.06
C SER A 444 24.54 -13.81 -7.60
N ALA A 445 24.55 -12.56 -7.15
CA ALA A 445 24.84 -12.17 -5.78
C ALA A 445 23.57 -12.05 -4.90
N GLY A 446 22.37 -12.00 -5.50
CA GLY A 446 21.13 -11.72 -4.78
C GLY A 446 20.99 -10.27 -4.32
N LEU A 447 21.68 -9.35 -5.01
CA LEU A 447 21.78 -7.94 -4.63
C LEU A 447 21.07 -7.00 -5.61
N LEU A 448 20.67 -5.85 -5.10
CA LEU A 448 20.22 -4.71 -5.88
C LEU A 448 21.17 -3.54 -5.65
N TYR A 449 21.55 -2.87 -6.73
CA TYR A 449 22.26 -1.60 -6.71
C TYR A 449 21.27 -0.49 -7.08
N VAL A 450 21.11 0.51 -6.22
CA VAL A 450 20.18 1.63 -6.41
C VAL A 450 20.98 2.92 -6.57
N ALA A 451 20.87 3.59 -7.71
CA ALA A 451 21.54 4.87 -7.96
C ALA A 451 20.79 6.00 -7.26
N ALA A 452 21.35 6.52 -6.16
CA ALA A 452 20.83 7.67 -5.43
C ALA A 452 21.47 8.95 -5.98
N ASN A 453 20.78 9.60 -6.92
CA ASN A 453 21.30 10.75 -7.65
C ASN A 453 21.60 11.94 -6.73
N GLY A 454 20.63 12.30 -5.90
CA GLY A 454 20.69 13.49 -5.04
C GLY A 454 21.77 13.35 -3.97
N ALA A 455 21.98 12.16 -3.44
CA ALA A 455 23.01 11.90 -2.43
C ALA A 455 24.35 11.38 -3.00
N LYS A 456 24.55 11.43 -4.33
CA LYS A 456 25.79 11.01 -5.03
C LYS A 456 26.33 9.65 -4.55
N LYS A 457 25.46 8.64 -4.49
CA LYS A 457 25.86 7.31 -4.00
C LYS A 457 25.11 6.19 -4.70
N VAL A 458 25.65 4.96 -4.59
CA VAL A 458 24.90 3.74 -4.88
C VAL A 458 24.55 3.06 -3.57
N VAL A 459 23.27 2.77 -3.36
CA VAL A 459 22.81 1.98 -2.21
C VAL A 459 22.74 0.51 -2.61
N VAL A 460 23.34 -0.37 -1.82
CA VAL A 460 23.33 -1.82 -2.01
C VAL A 460 22.29 -2.42 -1.07
N VAL A 461 21.36 -3.17 -1.64
CA VAL A 461 20.23 -3.78 -0.93
C VAL A 461 20.22 -5.29 -1.16
N ASP A 462 20.02 -6.07 -0.11
CA ASP A 462 19.76 -7.50 -0.22
C ASP A 462 18.35 -7.72 -0.74
N ALA A 463 18.17 -8.43 -1.85
CA ALA A 463 16.85 -8.54 -2.47
C ALA A 463 15.92 -9.58 -1.82
N VAL A 464 16.45 -10.43 -0.95
CA VAL A 464 15.69 -11.49 -0.28
C VAL A 464 15.13 -10.95 1.03
N THR A 465 16.00 -10.40 1.86
CA THR A 465 15.68 -9.79 3.16
C THR A 465 15.20 -8.35 3.03
N GLU A 466 15.46 -7.71 1.87
CA GLU A 466 14.98 -6.37 1.53
C GLU A 466 15.53 -5.32 2.48
N ARG A 467 16.78 -5.50 2.88
CA ARG A 467 17.49 -4.62 3.80
C ARG A 467 18.63 -3.92 3.08
N LEU A 468 18.80 -2.64 3.41
CA LEU A 468 20.02 -1.92 3.09
C LEU A 468 21.21 -2.66 3.69
N LEU A 469 22.24 -2.90 2.87
CA LEU A 469 23.49 -3.52 3.29
C LEU A 469 24.62 -2.51 3.38
N ARG A 470 24.72 -1.60 2.40
CA ARG A 470 25.87 -0.71 2.26
C ARG A 470 25.56 0.49 1.38
N ASN A 471 26.29 1.58 1.61
CA ASN A 471 26.36 2.72 0.72
C ASN A 471 27.74 2.79 0.04
N ILE A 472 27.75 3.14 -1.24
CA ILE A 472 28.95 3.38 -2.05
C ILE A 472 28.95 4.87 -2.39
N ALA A 473 29.80 5.65 -1.73
CA ALA A 473 29.95 7.07 -2.06
C ALA A 473 30.55 7.24 -3.47
N LEU A 474 30.00 8.16 -4.26
CA LEU A 474 30.49 8.50 -5.58
C LEU A 474 30.99 9.96 -5.63
N PRO A 475 31.99 10.27 -6.47
CA PRO A 475 32.42 11.65 -6.67
C PRO A 475 31.33 12.53 -7.29
N ASP A 476 30.47 11.95 -8.14
CA ASP A 476 29.46 12.65 -8.91
C ASP A 476 28.10 11.96 -8.84
N ALA A 477 27.02 12.71 -9.12
CA ALA A 477 25.64 12.22 -9.07
C ALA A 477 25.38 11.14 -10.14
N PRO A 478 24.93 9.92 -9.76
CA PRO A 478 24.69 8.83 -10.71
C PRO A 478 23.35 8.96 -11.46
N ASN A 479 23.33 8.54 -12.73
CA ASN A 479 22.14 8.53 -13.59
C ASN A 479 21.66 7.11 -13.96
N GLY A 480 22.58 6.21 -14.30
CA GLY A 480 22.27 4.84 -14.72
C GLY A 480 23.46 3.91 -14.55
N MET A 481 23.20 2.61 -14.46
CA MET A 481 24.22 1.62 -14.09
C MET A 481 24.17 0.34 -14.92
N CYS A 482 25.32 -0.33 -15.06
CA CYS A 482 25.38 -1.72 -15.50
C CYS A 482 26.55 -2.47 -14.86
N LEU A 483 26.45 -3.81 -14.78
CA LEU A 483 27.52 -4.66 -14.26
C LEU A 483 28.40 -5.19 -15.40
N ASN A 484 29.64 -5.56 -15.07
CA ASN A 484 30.44 -6.42 -15.93
C ASN A 484 29.89 -7.86 -15.94
N VAL A 485 30.33 -8.68 -16.91
CA VAL A 485 29.84 -10.06 -17.10
C VAL A 485 29.97 -10.92 -15.83
N SER A 486 31.02 -10.71 -15.03
CA SER A 486 31.26 -11.47 -13.80
C SER A 486 30.63 -10.86 -12.54
N GLY A 487 29.95 -9.71 -12.64
CA GLY A 487 29.43 -8.96 -11.49
C GLY A 487 30.49 -8.34 -10.58
N SER A 488 31.78 -8.40 -10.94
CA SER A 488 32.90 -7.88 -10.13
C SER A 488 33.13 -6.38 -10.28
N ARG A 489 32.51 -5.75 -11.28
CA ARG A 489 32.60 -4.31 -11.56
C ARG A 489 31.22 -3.75 -11.85
N LEU A 490 30.93 -2.60 -11.25
CA LEU A 490 29.77 -1.77 -11.53
C LEU A 490 30.22 -0.52 -12.30
N TYR A 491 29.67 -0.31 -13.49
CA TYR A 491 29.85 0.90 -14.29
C TYR A 491 28.70 1.86 -14.03
N VAL A 492 29.03 3.06 -13.56
CA VAL A 492 28.03 4.07 -13.16
C VAL A 492 28.20 5.32 -14.00
N ALA A 493 27.18 5.67 -14.80
CA ALA A 493 27.14 6.93 -15.53
C ALA A 493 26.81 8.09 -14.58
N ALA A 494 27.65 9.14 -14.60
CA ALA A 494 27.56 10.26 -13.66
C ALA A 494 28.20 11.54 -14.24
N GLY A 495 28.35 12.58 -13.41
CA GLY A 495 29.19 13.74 -13.73
C GLY A 495 28.51 14.90 -14.46
N GLY A 496 27.18 14.86 -14.64
CA GLY A 496 26.42 15.96 -15.23
C GLY A 496 27.00 16.41 -16.58
N SER A 497 27.35 17.69 -16.72
CA SER A 497 27.95 18.22 -17.96
C SER A 497 29.38 17.73 -18.21
N ALA A 498 30.15 17.41 -17.17
CA ALA A 498 31.53 16.94 -17.30
C ALA A 498 31.62 15.47 -17.75
N GLY A 499 30.54 14.71 -17.60
CA GLY A 499 30.37 13.36 -18.14
C GLY A 499 31.42 12.33 -17.75
N LYS A 500 31.08 11.40 -16.85
CA LYS A 500 31.99 10.33 -16.42
C LYS A 500 31.31 8.97 -16.32
N ILE A 501 32.09 7.91 -16.50
CA ILE A 501 31.79 6.56 -16.02
C ILE A 501 32.66 6.27 -14.80
N HIS A 502 32.07 6.11 -13.62
CA HIS A 502 32.76 5.59 -12.45
C HIS A 502 32.77 4.05 -12.50
N VAL A 503 33.94 3.46 -12.33
CA VAL A 503 34.12 2.00 -12.27
C VAL A 503 34.32 1.61 -10.82
N VAL A 504 33.35 0.89 -10.26
CA VAL A 504 33.32 0.50 -8.85
C VAL A 504 33.65 -0.99 -8.73
N ASP A 505 34.50 -1.34 -7.78
CA ASP A 505 34.73 -2.73 -7.38
C ASP A 505 33.57 -3.20 -6.49
N THR A 506 32.89 -4.28 -6.86
CA THR A 506 31.72 -4.75 -6.09
C THR A 506 32.08 -5.58 -4.86
N ALA A 507 33.35 -5.94 -4.68
CA ALA A 507 33.83 -6.64 -3.50
C ALA A 507 34.33 -5.68 -2.42
N SER A 508 35.12 -4.66 -2.79
CA SER A 508 35.60 -3.62 -1.87
C SER A 508 34.63 -2.45 -1.71
N TYR A 509 33.71 -2.26 -2.66
CA TYR A 509 32.80 -1.11 -2.74
C TYR A 509 33.52 0.23 -2.93
N GLU A 510 34.69 0.21 -3.58
CA GLU A 510 35.48 1.41 -3.85
C GLU A 510 35.42 1.79 -5.33
N VAL A 511 35.48 3.10 -5.60
CA VAL A 511 35.65 3.62 -6.96
C VAL A 511 37.11 3.41 -7.37
N LEU A 512 37.33 2.57 -8.37
CA LEU A 512 38.66 2.27 -8.90
C LEU A 512 39.13 3.34 -9.88
N TYR A 513 38.24 3.72 -10.80
CA TYR A 513 38.54 4.61 -11.92
C TYR A 513 37.36 5.52 -12.23
N SER A 514 37.66 6.64 -12.87
CA SER A 514 36.66 7.51 -13.49
C SER A 514 37.09 7.80 -14.93
N TRP A 515 36.29 7.38 -15.90
CA TRP A 515 36.57 7.57 -17.32
C TRP A 515 35.76 8.74 -17.86
N PRO A 516 36.38 9.71 -18.54
CA PRO A 516 35.64 10.79 -19.18
C PRO A 516 34.80 10.25 -20.33
N VAL A 517 33.60 10.79 -20.49
CA VAL A 517 32.68 10.48 -21.60
C VAL A 517 31.94 11.77 -22.00
N GLY A 518 30.97 11.68 -22.90
CA GLY A 518 30.19 12.85 -23.31
C GLY A 518 29.28 13.39 -22.22
N HIS A 519 28.74 14.57 -22.50
CA HIS A 519 27.89 15.38 -21.66
C HIS A 519 26.61 14.63 -21.24
N THR A 520 26.40 14.56 -19.92
CA THR A 520 25.23 13.95 -19.25
C THR A 520 25.01 12.52 -19.70
N PRO A 521 25.91 11.60 -19.30
CA PRO A 521 25.79 10.20 -19.62
C PRO A 521 24.61 9.60 -18.84
N MET A 522 23.79 8.81 -19.52
CA MET A 522 22.55 8.25 -18.97
C MET A 522 22.64 6.74 -18.76
N SER A 523 22.54 5.97 -19.84
CA SER A 523 22.42 4.51 -19.79
C SER A 523 23.73 3.87 -20.28
N PRO A 524 24.59 3.37 -19.36
CA PRO A 524 25.71 2.51 -19.74
C PRO A 524 25.19 1.10 -20.05
N CYS A 525 25.62 0.51 -21.16
CA CYS A 525 25.20 -0.81 -21.62
C CYS A 525 26.41 -1.63 -22.06
N LEU A 526 26.68 -2.74 -21.37
CA LEU A 526 27.81 -3.61 -21.69
C LEU A 526 27.45 -4.63 -22.77
N SER A 527 28.35 -4.79 -23.73
CA SER A 527 28.29 -5.88 -24.72
C SER A 527 28.29 -7.28 -24.06
N PRO A 528 27.57 -8.27 -24.62
CA PRO A 528 27.53 -9.63 -24.06
C PRO A 528 28.91 -10.30 -23.90
N ASP A 529 29.88 -9.94 -24.76
CA ASP A 529 31.25 -10.44 -24.67
C ASP A 529 32.12 -9.70 -23.64
N GLY A 530 31.57 -8.66 -23.00
CA GLY A 530 32.23 -7.84 -21.98
C GLY A 530 33.33 -6.92 -22.52
N SER A 531 33.48 -6.77 -23.84
CA SER A 531 34.61 -6.03 -24.43
C SER A 531 34.35 -4.53 -24.61
N ARG A 532 33.09 -4.15 -24.78
CA ARG A 532 32.66 -2.77 -25.08
C ARG A 532 31.55 -2.29 -24.17
N LEU A 533 31.66 -1.02 -23.76
CA LEU A 533 30.64 -0.31 -23.01
C LEU A 533 30.05 0.81 -23.89
N TYR A 534 28.75 0.78 -24.13
CA TYR A 534 28.02 1.82 -24.85
C TYR A 534 27.41 2.80 -23.84
N VAL A 535 27.52 4.10 -24.09
CA VAL A 535 27.04 5.13 -23.17
C VAL A 535 26.25 6.18 -23.94
N CYS A 536 24.98 6.37 -23.58
CA CYS A 536 24.16 7.46 -24.13
C CYS A 536 24.58 8.79 -23.52
N ASN A 537 25.11 9.71 -24.32
CA ASN A 537 25.46 11.08 -23.91
C ASN A 537 24.33 12.00 -24.33
N ARG A 538 23.38 12.22 -23.42
CA ARG A 538 22.10 12.84 -23.71
C ARG A 538 22.24 14.16 -24.46
N PHE A 539 23.08 15.06 -23.98
CA PHE A 539 23.13 16.42 -24.52
C PHE A 539 24.16 16.61 -25.63
N ASN A 540 24.91 15.56 -25.97
CA ASN A 540 25.72 15.56 -27.19
C ASN A 540 25.02 14.89 -28.38
N ASP A 541 23.80 14.37 -28.20
CA ASP A 541 23.07 13.59 -29.21
C ASP A 541 23.92 12.45 -29.80
N MET A 542 24.65 11.72 -28.93
CA MET A 542 25.56 10.66 -29.34
C MET A 542 25.59 9.47 -28.37
N VAL A 543 26.03 8.33 -28.89
CA VAL A 543 26.45 7.17 -28.10
C VAL A 543 27.97 7.03 -28.18
N SER A 544 28.65 7.09 -27.03
CA SER A 544 30.07 6.71 -26.93
C SER A 544 30.22 5.20 -26.84
N VAL A 545 31.24 4.66 -27.50
CA VAL A 545 31.68 3.27 -27.38
C VAL A 545 33.04 3.27 -26.71
N LEU A 546 33.14 2.70 -25.52
CA LEU A 546 34.38 2.57 -24.76
C LEU A 546 34.87 1.12 -24.77
N ASP A 547 36.19 0.93 -24.70
CA ASP A 547 36.77 -0.35 -24.29
C ASP A 547 36.44 -0.60 -22.82
N ALA A 548 35.74 -1.70 -22.51
CA ALA A 548 35.23 -1.93 -21.16
C ALA A 548 36.32 -2.30 -20.13
N SER A 549 37.52 -2.63 -20.59
CA SER A 549 38.67 -2.95 -19.73
C SER A 549 39.55 -1.73 -19.45
N ALA A 550 39.72 -0.87 -20.44
CA ALA A 550 40.66 0.25 -20.39
C ALA A 550 39.97 1.62 -20.25
N GLY A 551 38.67 1.73 -20.56
CA GLY A 551 37.93 2.99 -20.60
C GLY A 551 38.26 3.89 -21.78
N SER A 552 39.05 3.42 -22.74
CA SER A 552 39.45 4.21 -23.90
C SER A 552 38.29 4.37 -24.88
N LEU A 553 38.11 5.59 -25.40
CA LEU A 553 37.09 5.88 -26.38
C LEU A 553 37.42 5.24 -27.74
N LEU A 554 36.51 4.39 -28.22
CA LEU A 554 36.63 3.68 -29.49
C LEU A 554 35.85 4.34 -30.64
N ALA A 555 34.72 4.97 -30.32
CA ALA A 555 33.88 5.70 -31.26
C ALA A 555 32.90 6.63 -30.55
N ASN A 556 32.48 7.70 -31.22
CA ASN A 556 31.27 8.45 -30.92
C ASN A 556 30.32 8.33 -32.10
N ILE A 557 29.10 7.86 -31.85
CA ILE A 557 28.10 7.58 -32.87
C ILE A 557 26.98 8.63 -32.72
N PRO A 558 26.82 9.56 -33.66
CA PRO A 558 25.69 10.47 -33.66
C PRO A 558 24.37 9.70 -33.73
N VAL A 559 23.41 10.08 -32.91
CA VAL A 559 22.05 9.55 -32.89
C VAL A 559 21.05 10.71 -32.96
N GLU A 560 19.77 10.42 -32.74
CA GLU A 560 18.75 11.45 -32.67
C GLU A 560 18.79 12.17 -31.31
N ARG A 561 17.79 13.03 -31.08
CA ARG A 561 17.79 14.01 -29.99
C ARG A 561 17.62 13.42 -28.59
N GLU A 562 18.56 13.73 -27.71
CA GLU A 562 18.58 13.37 -26.29
C GLU A 562 18.51 11.84 -26.03
N PRO A 563 19.52 11.04 -26.43
CA PRO A 563 19.54 9.60 -26.14
C PRO A 563 19.53 9.34 -24.62
N HIS A 564 18.54 8.57 -24.16
CA HIS A 564 18.23 8.42 -22.73
C HIS A 564 18.42 6.99 -22.22
N ALA A 565 17.85 6.01 -22.92
CA ALA A 565 17.94 4.59 -22.57
C ALA A 565 18.49 3.78 -23.74
N ALA A 566 19.24 2.72 -23.47
CA ALA A 566 19.71 1.81 -24.50
C ALA A 566 19.69 0.34 -24.05
N VAL A 567 19.48 -0.56 -25.01
CA VAL A 567 19.52 -2.02 -24.78
C VAL A 567 20.10 -2.72 -26.00
N LEU A 568 20.94 -3.72 -25.77
CA LEU A 568 21.51 -4.57 -26.82
C LEU A 568 20.58 -5.72 -27.20
N SER A 569 20.64 -6.15 -28.46
CA SER A 569 20.13 -7.45 -28.86
C SER A 569 20.90 -8.57 -28.12
N PRO A 570 20.29 -9.74 -27.87
CA PRO A 570 20.96 -10.82 -27.14
C PRO A 570 22.27 -11.31 -27.79
N ASP A 571 22.39 -11.20 -29.11
CA ASP A 571 23.61 -11.52 -29.85
C ASP A 571 24.67 -10.40 -29.85
N GLY A 572 24.32 -9.22 -29.31
CA GLY A 572 25.18 -8.04 -29.27
C GLY A 572 25.38 -7.34 -30.62
N GLY A 573 24.70 -7.78 -31.69
CA GLY A 573 24.86 -7.24 -33.04
C GLY A 573 24.22 -5.86 -33.24
N LYS A 574 23.20 -5.52 -32.44
CA LYS A 574 22.48 -4.24 -32.52
C LYS A 574 22.30 -3.61 -31.15
N LEU A 575 22.44 -2.29 -31.10
CA LEU A 575 22.06 -1.46 -29.95
C LEU A 575 20.85 -0.62 -30.32
N PHE A 576 19.79 -0.69 -29.52
CA PHE A 576 18.60 0.13 -29.65
C PHE A 576 18.67 1.28 -28.65
N VAL A 577 18.40 2.50 -29.10
CA VAL A 577 18.56 3.73 -28.30
C VAL A 577 17.26 4.53 -28.36
N ALA A 578 16.66 4.77 -27.19
CA ALA A 578 15.48 5.60 -27.05
C ALA A 578 15.92 7.07 -26.92
N ASN A 579 15.45 7.89 -27.87
CA ASN A 579 15.73 9.32 -27.91
C ASN A 579 14.56 10.07 -27.28
N LEU A 580 14.84 10.83 -26.22
CA LEU A 580 13.82 11.33 -25.30
C LEU A 580 12.78 12.21 -26.00
N LEU A 581 13.21 13.07 -26.93
CA LEU A 581 12.37 14.10 -27.52
C LEU A 581 12.02 13.79 -28.98
N ALA A 582 10.92 14.37 -29.44
CA ALA A 582 10.55 14.31 -30.84
C ALA A 582 11.52 15.12 -31.71
N VAL A 583 11.63 14.73 -32.99
CA VAL A 583 12.55 15.33 -33.96
C VAL A 583 11.82 16.06 -35.08
N GLY A 584 12.49 17.07 -35.64
CA GLY A 584 12.02 17.85 -36.79
C GLY A 584 11.12 19.05 -36.42
N PRO A 585 10.60 19.77 -37.44
CA PRO A 585 9.71 20.90 -37.23
C PRO A 585 8.39 20.47 -36.59
N ALA A 586 7.90 21.21 -35.58
CA ALA A 586 6.62 20.94 -34.93
C ALA A 586 5.40 21.18 -35.84
N THR A 587 5.59 21.81 -37.01
CA THR A 587 4.58 21.99 -38.06
C THR A 587 4.49 20.82 -39.04
N SER A 588 5.37 19.82 -38.92
CA SER A 588 5.33 18.60 -39.73
C SER A 588 4.06 17.78 -39.46
N SER A 589 3.58 17.08 -40.49
CA SER A 589 2.50 16.10 -40.34
C SER A 589 2.93 14.85 -39.56
N GLN A 590 4.24 14.66 -39.37
CA GLN A 590 4.81 13.58 -38.57
C GLN A 590 5.86 14.17 -37.63
N VAL A 591 5.48 14.34 -36.37
CA VAL A 591 6.35 14.73 -35.25
C VAL A 591 6.29 13.60 -34.23
N ALA A 592 7.39 12.91 -34.01
CA ALA A 592 7.42 11.72 -33.16
C ALA A 592 8.81 11.54 -32.53
N GLY A 593 8.85 10.89 -31.38
CA GLY A 593 10.05 10.31 -30.79
C GLY A 593 10.50 9.07 -31.55
N HIS A 594 11.81 8.87 -31.63
CA HIS A 594 12.44 7.84 -32.44
C HIS A 594 13.30 6.89 -31.59
N VAL A 595 13.41 5.63 -32.04
CA VAL A 595 14.41 4.68 -31.56
C VAL A 595 15.50 4.52 -32.60
N SER A 596 16.73 4.93 -32.30
CA SER A 596 17.88 4.69 -33.17
C SER A 596 18.35 3.24 -33.04
N VAL A 597 18.65 2.60 -34.17
CA VAL A 597 19.25 1.27 -34.23
C VAL A 597 20.70 1.42 -34.69
N ILE A 598 21.64 0.97 -33.89
CA ILE A 598 23.07 1.00 -34.19
C ILE A 598 23.55 -0.41 -34.48
N ASP A 599 24.20 -0.61 -35.62
CA ASP A 599 24.97 -1.82 -35.90
C ASP A 599 26.31 -1.73 -35.15
N THR A 600 26.55 -2.69 -34.25
CA THR A 600 27.71 -2.67 -33.34
C THR A 600 29.03 -3.04 -34.02
N SER A 601 28.95 -3.68 -35.20
CA SER A 601 30.09 -4.05 -36.02
C SER A 601 30.60 -2.85 -36.81
N THR A 602 29.70 -2.06 -37.40
CA THR A 602 30.02 -0.86 -38.18
C THR A 602 30.12 0.39 -37.32
N ARG A 603 29.54 0.38 -36.11
CA ARG A 603 29.45 1.52 -35.18
C ARG A 603 28.77 2.72 -35.83
N SER A 604 27.65 2.46 -36.48
CA SER A 604 26.85 3.47 -37.16
C SER A 604 25.36 3.18 -36.99
N VAL A 605 24.54 4.22 -37.02
CA VAL A 605 23.09 4.06 -37.07
C VAL A 605 22.70 3.37 -38.38
N SER A 606 22.06 2.20 -38.29
CA SER A 606 21.52 1.46 -39.43
C SER A 606 20.09 1.88 -39.76
N ASN A 607 19.33 2.34 -38.75
CA ASN A 607 17.92 2.72 -38.89
C ASN A 607 17.46 3.67 -37.77
N SER A 608 16.37 4.39 -38.01
CA SER A 608 15.69 5.27 -37.04
C SER A 608 14.21 4.97 -37.07
N ILE A 609 13.70 4.28 -36.03
CA ILE A 609 12.34 3.77 -35.97
C ILE A 609 11.43 4.84 -35.38
N ALA A 610 10.56 5.42 -36.19
CA ALA A 610 9.56 6.39 -35.73
C ALA A 610 8.43 5.72 -34.93
N LEU A 611 8.14 6.25 -33.75
CA LEU A 611 6.94 5.90 -32.98
C LEU A 611 5.71 6.68 -33.51
N PRO A 612 4.48 6.48 -32.96
CA PRO A 612 3.32 7.21 -33.46
C PRO A 612 3.48 8.72 -33.34
N THR A 613 2.90 9.47 -34.28
CA THR A 613 2.90 10.94 -34.22
C THR A 613 2.33 11.43 -32.89
N GLY A 614 3.05 12.34 -32.25
CA GLY A 614 2.78 12.82 -30.89
C GLY A 614 3.55 12.06 -29.80
N SER A 615 4.33 11.02 -30.12
CA SER A 615 5.18 10.35 -29.14
C SER A 615 6.34 11.25 -28.72
N HIS A 616 6.65 11.25 -27.42
CA HIS A 616 7.84 11.89 -26.84
C HIS A 616 8.06 11.37 -25.41
N SER A 617 9.05 11.91 -24.72
CA SER A 617 9.44 11.47 -23.37
C SER A 617 9.74 9.97 -23.33
N LEU A 618 10.52 9.46 -24.28
CA LEU A 618 10.92 8.05 -24.32
C LEU A 618 11.93 7.79 -23.17
N ARG A 619 11.47 7.16 -22.08
CA ARG A 619 12.27 7.02 -20.85
C ARG A 619 12.89 5.65 -20.64
N GLY A 620 12.24 4.58 -21.11
CA GLY A 620 12.65 3.20 -20.84
C GLY A 620 12.64 2.31 -22.08
N LEU A 621 13.55 1.33 -22.08
CA LEU A 621 13.63 0.25 -23.07
C LEU A 621 13.80 -1.10 -22.35
N ALA A 622 13.08 -2.12 -22.82
CA ALA A 622 13.27 -3.50 -22.37
C ALA A 622 13.26 -4.48 -23.54
N MET A 623 14.33 -5.25 -23.68
CA MET A 623 14.38 -6.39 -24.60
C MET A 623 13.73 -7.60 -23.94
N ALA A 624 12.81 -8.27 -24.64
CA ALA A 624 12.27 -9.55 -24.18
C ALA A 624 13.39 -10.61 -24.11
N PRO A 625 13.35 -11.55 -23.14
CA PRO A 625 14.28 -12.67 -23.13
C PRO A 625 14.28 -13.40 -24.49
N GLY A 626 15.47 -13.61 -25.06
CA GLY A 626 15.64 -14.20 -26.39
C GLY A 626 15.48 -13.24 -27.58
N GLY A 627 15.10 -11.98 -27.36
CA GLY A 627 15.18 -10.90 -28.35
C GLY A 627 14.05 -10.84 -29.38
N GLY A 628 12.91 -11.49 -29.12
CA GLY A 628 11.77 -11.49 -30.06
C GLY A 628 10.97 -10.19 -30.11
N SER A 629 11.00 -9.40 -29.03
CA SER A 629 10.25 -8.13 -28.90
C SER A 629 11.07 -7.12 -28.13
N LEU A 630 11.01 -5.85 -28.54
CA LEU A 630 11.54 -4.70 -27.81
C LEU A 630 10.40 -3.78 -27.38
N TYR A 631 10.42 -3.34 -26.13
CA TYR A 631 9.40 -2.51 -25.51
C TYR A 631 9.94 -1.11 -25.22
N VAL A 632 9.16 -0.08 -25.55
CA VAL A 632 9.53 1.34 -25.36
C VAL A 632 8.41 2.08 -24.64
N THR A 633 8.70 2.70 -23.51
CA THR A 633 7.74 3.56 -22.79
C THR A 633 7.81 5.00 -23.30
N HIS A 634 6.65 5.64 -23.50
CA HIS A 634 6.57 7.04 -23.95
C HIS A 634 5.21 7.66 -23.61
N VAL A 635 5.15 8.99 -23.66
CA VAL A 635 3.89 9.75 -23.67
C VAL A 635 3.45 9.91 -25.12
N LEU A 636 2.16 9.70 -25.37
CA LEU A 636 1.52 9.87 -26.68
C LEU A 636 0.53 11.03 -26.64
N SER A 637 0.93 12.14 -27.22
CA SER A 637 0.29 13.45 -27.14
C SER A 637 -0.58 13.74 -28.36
N ARG A 638 -1.80 14.23 -28.13
CA ARG A 638 -2.69 14.75 -29.18
C ARG A 638 -2.52 16.26 -29.29
N TYR A 639 -1.30 16.66 -29.64
CA TYR A 639 -0.86 18.07 -29.61
C TYR A 639 -1.60 18.99 -30.62
N TYR A 640 -2.22 18.40 -31.66
CA TYR A 640 -2.96 19.13 -32.70
C TYR A 640 -4.43 19.40 -32.36
N ILE A 641 -4.93 18.93 -31.21
CA ILE A 641 -6.32 19.22 -30.79
C ILE A 641 -6.36 20.23 -29.64
N PRO A 642 -7.39 21.10 -29.60
CA PRO A 642 -7.54 22.07 -28.53
C PRO A 642 -7.69 21.42 -27.16
N THR A 643 -7.02 21.96 -26.14
CA THR A 643 -7.06 21.49 -24.74
C THR A 643 -8.38 21.86 -24.04
N THR A 644 -9.50 21.35 -24.53
CA THR A 644 -10.87 21.66 -24.05
C THR A 644 -11.35 20.73 -22.94
N GLN A 645 -10.78 19.54 -22.84
CA GLN A 645 -11.01 18.55 -21.79
C GLN A 645 -9.74 17.71 -21.61
N VAL A 646 -9.69 16.89 -20.55
CA VAL A 646 -8.59 15.94 -20.32
C VAL A 646 -9.04 14.47 -20.30
N THR A 647 -10.34 14.22 -20.08
CA THR A 647 -10.91 12.87 -19.95
C THR A 647 -10.66 12.01 -21.18
N ARG A 648 -10.50 10.70 -20.98
CA ARG A 648 -10.23 9.71 -22.04
C ARG A 648 -8.98 10.03 -22.86
N GLY A 649 -7.97 10.57 -22.19
CA GLY A 649 -6.67 10.88 -22.79
C GLY A 649 -6.73 11.92 -23.91
N TRP A 650 -7.64 12.89 -23.80
CA TRP A 650 -7.85 13.90 -24.85
C TRP A 650 -6.58 14.69 -25.17
N ILE A 651 -5.79 15.03 -24.15
CA ILE A 651 -4.53 15.76 -24.33
C ILE A 651 -3.38 14.76 -24.45
N ASN A 652 -3.18 13.95 -23.41
CA ASN A 652 -2.12 12.95 -23.32
C ASN A 652 -2.70 11.57 -23.04
N THR A 653 -2.10 10.57 -23.66
CA THR A 653 -2.19 9.15 -23.28
C THR A 653 -0.79 8.64 -22.99
N ASN A 654 -0.69 7.53 -22.26
CA ASN A 654 0.56 6.95 -21.82
C ASN A 654 0.70 5.59 -22.49
N ALA A 655 1.85 5.32 -23.09
CA ALA A 655 1.94 4.27 -24.09
C ALA A 655 3.19 3.40 -23.96
N LEU A 656 3.05 2.20 -24.50
CA LEU A 656 4.12 1.25 -24.71
C LEU A 656 4.13 0.88 -26.20
N SER A 657 5.24 1.15 -26.90
CA SER A 657 5.44 0.66 -28.26
C SER A 657 6.16 -0.68 -28.26
N VAL A 658 5.68 -1.60 -29.11
CA VAL A 658 6.29 -2.91 -29.35
C VAL A 658 7.00 -2.87 -30.69
N ILE A 659 8.28 -3.20 -30.70
CA ILE A 659 9.15 -3.22 -31.88
C ILE A 659 9.63 -4.66 -32.09
N ASP A 660 9.65 -5.10 -33.34
CA ASP A 660 10.33 -6.32 -33.74
C ASP A 660 11.81 -5.99 -34.02
N PRO A 661 12.77 -6.49 -33.19
CA PRO A 661 14.18 -6.19 -33.36
C PRO A 661 14.79 -6.74 -34.65
N ALA A 662 14.21 -7.82 -35.21
CA ALA A 662 14.72 -8.45 -36.41
C ALA A 662 14.42 -7.62 -37.66
N SER A 663 13.16 -7.19 -37.82
CA SER A 663 12.73 -6.32 -38.92
C SER A 663 13.00 -4.84 -38.69
N GLU A 664 13.37 -4.45 -37.46
CA GLU A 664 13.57 -3.05 -37.06
C GLU A 664 12.33 -2.18 -37.33
N ALA A 665 11.16 -2.76 -37.08
CA ALA A 665 9.89 -2.10 -37.33
C ALA A 665 9.01 -2.11 -36.09
N ARG A 666 8.26 -1.01 -35.90
CA ARG A 666 7.21 -0.96 -34.89
C ARG A 666 6.09 -1.92 -35.27
N VAL A 667 5.78 -2.87 -34.40
CA VAL A 667 4.68 -3.81 -34.53
C VAL A 667 3.36 -3.13 -34.22
N ASN A 668 3.24 -2.52 -33.04
CA ASN A 668 2.05 -1.80 -32.60
C ASN A 668 2.40 -0.86 -31.41
N THR A 669 1.43 -0.04 -30.99
CA THR A 669 1.51 0.76 -29.78
C THR A 669 0.27 0.50 -28.95
N VAL A 670 0.44 0.20 -27.66
CA VAL A 670 -0.64 -0.10 -26.72
C VAL A 670 -0.71 1.00 -25.66
N LEU A 671 -1.91 1.37 -25.22
CA LEU A 671 -2.08 2.34 -24.14
C LEU A 671 -1.95 1.66 -22.78
N LEU A 672 -1.25 2.33 -21.87
CA LEU A 672 -1.08 1.96 -20.46
C LEU A 672 -2.14 2.59 -19.56
N ASP A 673 -3.04 3.38 -20.12
CA ASP A 673 -4.18 3.97 -19.41
C ASP A 673 -5.34 2.96 -19.24
N ASP A 674 -6.35 3.34 -18.46
CA ASP A 674 -7.68 2.75 -18.42
C ASP A 674 -8.72 3.73 -18.98
N MET A 675 -9.95 3.28 -19.20
CA MET A 675 -11.00 4.10 -19.84
C MET A 675 -11.26 5.43 -19.12
N ASP A 676 -11.24 5.41 -17.79
CA ASP A 676 -11.57 6.57 -16.94
C ASP A 676 -10.42 6.96 -15.99
N GLU A 677 -9.20 6.45 -16.22
CA GLU A 677 -8.03 6.73 -15.39
C GLU A 677 -6.73 6.63 -16.19
N GLY A 678 -5.91 7.68 -16.16
CA GLY A 678 -4.60 7.70 -16.82
C GLY A 678 -3.52 7.00 -16.01
N ALA A 679 -2.46 6.57 -16.70
CA ALA A 679 -1.22 6.04 -16.14
C ALA A 679 -0.04 6.95 -16.51
N ALA A 680 -0.10 8.19 -16.02
CA ALA A 680 0.76 9.28 -16.45
C ALA A 680 2.27 9.02 -16.24
N ASN A 681 3.02 9.41 -17.26
CA ASN A 681 4.49 9.49 -17.28
C ASN A 681 5.14 8.11 -17.06
N PRO A 682 4.98 7.17 -18.00
CA PRO A 682 5.64 5.88 -17.94
C PRO A 682 7.16 6.08 -18.03
N TRP A 683 7.89 5.38 -17.17
CA TRP A 683 9.32 5.56 -16.96
C TRP A 683 10.09 4.26 -17.26
N GLY A 684 10.59 3.57 -16.24
CA GLY A 684 11.30 2.31 -16.39
C GLY A 684 10.39 1.19 -16.87
N VAL A 685 10.94 0.28 -17.66
CA VAL A 685 10.28 -0.95 -18.13
C VAL A 685 11.26 -2.11 -18.02
N ALA A 686 10.77 -3.29 -17.60
CA ALA A 686 11.59 -4.49 -17.46
C ALA A 686 10.77 -5.75 -17.78
N CYS A 687 11.41 -6.73 -18.43
CA CYS A 687 10.86 -8.07 -18.60
C CYS A 687 11.37 -9.00 -17.50
N SER A 688 10.52 -9.91 -17.02
CA SER A 688 10.99 -10.97 -16.13
C SER A 688 11.95 -11.92 -16.87
N PRO A 689 12.92 -12.55 -16.18
CA PRO A 689 13.89 -13.43 -16.82
C PRO A 689 13.29 -14.64 -17.55
N ASP A 690 12.16 -15.16 -17.06
CA ASP A 690 11.38 -16.23 -17.70
C ASP A 690 10.53 -15.73 -18.89
N GLY A 691 10.45 -14.41 -19.05
CA GLY A 691 9.63 -13.74 -20.05
C GLY A 691 8.14 -13.81 -19.77
N ALA A 692 7.65 -14.26 -18.62
CA ALA A 692 6.21 -14.30 -18.38
C ALA A 692 5.60 -12.89 -18.21
N TRP A 693 6.36 -11.97 -17.61
CA TRP A 693 5.85 -10.67 -17.16
C TRP A 693 6.61 -9.51 -17.80
N LEU A 694 5.88 -8.43 -18.01
CA LEU A 694 6.40 -7.12 -18.37
C LEU A 694 5.92 -6.10 -17.32
N CYS A 695 6.85 -5.38 -16.70
CA CYS A 695 6.53 -4.37 -15.70
C CYS A 695 6.89 -2.98 -16.22
N VAL A 696 6.06 -1.98 -15.92
CA VAL A 696 6.29 -0.56 -16.26
C VAL A 696 6.05 0.30 -15.02
N ALA A 697 6.99 1.17 -14.69
CA ALA A 697 6.80 2.21 -13.68
C ALA A 697 6.09 3.43 -14.25
N HIS A 698 5.17 4.01 -13.47
CA HIS A 698 4.46 5.24 -13.82
C HIS A 698 4.80 6.32 -12.81
N ALA A 699 5.72 7.21 -13.19
CA ALA A 699 6.26 8.20 -12.28
C ALA A 699 5.18 9.20 -11.82
N GLY A 700 4.26 9.58 -12.71
CA GLY A 700 3.23 10.56 -12.44
C GLY A 700 2.09 10.04 -11.56
N THR A 701 1.77 8.75 -11.65
CA THR A 701 0.67 8.13 -10.89
C THR A 701 1.11 7.28 -9.70
N HIS A 702 2.42 7.18 -9.48
CA HIS A 702 3.02 6.52 -8.32
C HIS A 702 2.63 5.04 -8.21
N GLU A 703 2.78 4.32 -9.32
CA GLU A 703 2.34 2.93 -9.44
C GLU A 703 3.19 2.13 -10.43
N LEU A 704 2.95 0.83 -10.47
CA LEU A 704 3.46 -0.10 -11.49
C LEU A 704 2.31 -0.68 -12.31
N SER A 705 2.53 -0.86 -13.61
CA SER A 705 1.77 -1.81 -14.41
C SER A 705 2.51 -3.15 -14.46
N VAL A 706 1.84 -4.23 -14.08
CA VAL A 706 2.32 -5.61 -14.21
C VAL A 706 1.47 -6.30 -15.27
N ILE A 707 2.10 -6.72 -16.38
CA ILE A 707 1.43 -7.16 -17.60
C ILE A 707 1.80 -8.61 -17.90
N ASP A 708 0.81 -9.46 -18.15
CA ASP A 708 1.03 -10.80 -18.72
C ASP A 708 1.51 -10.63 -20.17
N ARG A 709 2.82 -10.82 -20.38
CA ARG A 709 3.44 -10.57 -21.69
C ARG A 709 2.96 -11.56 -22.73
N GLY A 710 2.76 -12.83 -22.36
CA GLY A 710 2.30 -13.87 -23.28
C GLY A 710 0.88 -13.58 -23.78
N ALA A 711 -0.02 -13.18 -22.88
CA ALA A 711 -1.37 -12.77 -23.24
C ALA A 711 -1.38 -11.50 -24.09
N MET A 712 -0.52 -10.52 -23.77
CA MET A 712 -0.35 -9.31 -24.57
C MET A 712 0.10 -9.61 -26.00
N GLU A 713 1.14 -10.42 -26.17
CA GLU A 713 1.67 -10.81 -27.49
C GLU A 713 0.63 -11.62 -28.29
N ALA A 714 -0.10 -12.53 -27.64
CA ALA A 714 -1.19 -13.26 -28.28
C ALA A 714 -2.33 -12.34 -28.76
N LYS A 715 -2.69 -11.32 -27.96
CA LYS A 715 -3.71 -10.32 -28.32
C LYS A 715 -3.25 -9.46 -29.50
N LEU A 716 -1.98 -9.06 -29.53
CA LEU A 716 -1.39 -8.34 -30.67
C LEU A 716 -1.35 -9.20 -31.94
N ALA A 717 -1.03 -10.49 -31.82
CA ALA A 717 -1.02 -11.40 -32.96
C ALA A 717 -2.43 -11.65 -33.54
N ALA A 718 -3.48 -11.49 -32.72
CA ALA A 718 -4.86 -11.73 -33.12
C ALA A 718 -5.50 -10.57 -33.92
N SER A 719 -4.93 -9.37 -33.90
CA SER A 719 -5.43 -8.22 -34.67
C SER A 719 -4.31 -7.31 -35.17
N SER A 720 -4.43 -6.85 -36.41
CA SER A 720 -3.55 -5.82 -36.98
C SER A 720 -4.04 -4.39 -36.70
N ASP A 721 -5.13 -4.22 -35.95
CA ASP A 721 -5.66 -2.90 -35.63
C ASP A 721 -4.69 -2.11 -34.75
N ASP A 722 -4.73 -0.79 -34.89
CA ASP A 722 -3.96 0.12 -34.05
C ASP A 722 -4.51 0.09 -32.62
N ALA A 723 -3.79 -0.62 -31.74
CA ALA A 723 -4.20 -0.83 -30.35
C ALA A 723 -4.21 0.48 -29.55
N SER A 724 -3.52 1.53 -30.02
CA SER A 724 -3.49 2.83 -29.37
C SER A 724 -4.82 3.59 -29.45
N LYS A 725 -5.78 3.08 -30.22
CA LYS A 725 -7.13 3.64 -30.35
C LYS A 725 -8.13 3.06 -29.35
N ASP A 726 -7.77 2.03 -28.60
CA ASP A 726 -8.63 1.36 -27.63
C ASP A 726 -8.06 1.48 -26.21
N LEU A 727 -8.67 2.35 -25.40
CA LEU A 727 -8.30 2.53 -23.98
C LEU A 727 -8.56 1.29 -23.13
N ALA A 728 -9.45 0.38 -23.56
CA ALA A 728 -9.73 -0.86 -22.84
C ALA A 728 -8.83 -2.02 -23.31
N TRP A 729 -7.85 -1.76 -24.19
CA TRP A 729 -7.06 -2.82 -24.81
C TRP A 729 -6.26 -3.63 -23.78
N MET A 730 -5.83 -3.05 -22.67
CA MET A 730 -5.11 -3.75 -21.59
C MET A 730 -6.02 -4.51 -20.60
N ALA A 731 -7.34 -4.42 -20.76
CA ALA A 731 -8.28 -5.04 -19.84
C ALA A 731 -8.07 -6.56 -19.74
N GLY A 732 -7.96 -7.06 -18.51
CA GLY A 732 -7.80 -8.49 -18.20
C GLY A 732 -6.37 -9.04 -18.30
N ILE A 733 -5.42 -8.30 -18.87
CA ILE A 733 -4.01 -8.74 -19.00
C ILE A 733 -3.03 -7.90 -18.18
N ARG A 734 -3.48 -6.76 -17.66
CA ARG A 734 -2.69 -5.85 -16.83
C ARG A 734 -3.29 -5.72 -15.43
N ARG A 735 -2.41 -5.70 -14.44
CA ARG A 735 -2.70 -5.27 -13.07
C ARG A 735 -1.97 -3.95 -12.78
N ARG A 736 -2.68 -2.96 -12.25
CA ARG A 736 -2.07 -1.75 -11.69
C ARG A 736 -1.79 -1.97 -10.21
N VAL A 737 -0.61 -1.56 -9.77
CA VAL A 737 -0.13 -1.77 -8.40
C VAL A 737 0.27 -0.41 -7.83
N ALA A 738 -0.56 0.10 -6.91
CA ALA A 738 -0.27 1.36 -6.23
C ALA A 738 0.98 1.21 -5.37
N LEU A 739 1.90 2.17 -5.44
CA LEU A 739 3.09 2.20 -4.59
C LEU A 739 2.87 3.13 -3.40
N ARG A 740 3.70 2.99 -2.36
CA ARG A 740 3.61 3.81 -1.15
C ARG A 740 4.40 5.11 -1.29
N GLY A 741 5.51 5.08 -2.02
CA GLY A 741 6.33 6.25 -2.33
C GLY A 741 6.01 6.84 -3.71
N ASN A 742 6.61 8.01 -3.94
CA ASN A 742 6.28 8.89 -5.05
C ASN A 742 7.39 8.90 -6.11
N GLY A 743 6.96 8.98 -7.37
CA GLY A 743 7.84 9.10 -8.53
C GLY A 743 8.71 7.86 -8.79
N PRO A 744 8.13 6.66 -8.97
CA PRO A 744 8.89 5.49 -9.37
C PRO A 744 9.58 5.71 -10.74
N ARG A 745 10.89 5.46 -10.81
CA ARG A 745 11.73 5.67 -12.01
C ARG A 745 12.25 4.35 -12.59
N GLY A 746 13.55 4.08 -12.45
CA GLY A 746 14.14 2.81 -12.86
C GLY A 746 13.60 1.64 -12.05
N ILE A 747 13.47 0.49 -12.70
CA ILE A 747 12.95 -0.74 -12.09
C ILE A 747 13.84 -1.93 -12.43
N ALA A 748 13.90 -2.89 -11.51
CA ALA A 748 14.52 -4.18 -11.72
C ALA A 748 13.58 -5.30 -11.31
N ILE A 749 13.74 -6.48 -11.91
CA ILE A 749 12.98 -7.67 -11.57
C ILE A 749 13.93 -8.74 -11.03
N MET A 750 13.61 -9.28 -9.85
CA MET A 750 14.35 -10.37 -9.26
C MET A 750 13.46 -11.20 -8.32
N SER A 751 13.65 -12.52 -8.32
CA SER A 751 12.99 -13.43 -7.38
C SER A 751 11.45 -13.30 -7.33
N GLY A 752 10.81 -13.14 -8.49
CA GLY A 752 9.34 -12.98 -8.59
C GLY A 752 8.80 -11.59 -8.25
N LYS A 753 9.68 -10.67 -7.85
CA LYS A 753 9.36 -9.30 -7.43
C LYS A 753 9.87 -8.28 -8.43
N VAL A 754 9.19 -7.14 -8.49
CA VAL A 754 9.65 -5.92 -9.14
C VAL A 754 10.02 -4.91 -8.06
N PHE A 755 11.20 -4.32 -8.21
CA PHE A 755 11.76 -3.29 -7.35
C PHE A 755 11.78 -1.97 -8.11
N ALA A 756 11.36 -0.87 -7.50
CA ALA A 756 11.25 0.43 -8.15
C ALA A 756 11.86 1.55 -7.31
N ALA A 757 12.73 2.36 -7.91
CA ALA A 757 13.33 3.53 -7.27
C ALA A 757 12.28 4.65 -7.12
N GLU A 758 11.86 4.95 -5.89
CA GLU A 758 10.86 5.98 -5.58
C GLU A 758 11.53 7.33 -5.34
N TYR A 759 11.70 8.11 -6.41
CA TYR A 759 12.56 9.29 -6.44
C TYR A 759 12.22 10.32 -5.37
N PHE A 760 10.93 10.64 -5.18
CA PHE A 760 10.52 11.71 -4.25
C PHE A 760 10.42 11.25 -2.81
N SER A 761 10.31 9.93 -2.58
CA SER A 761 10.16 9.34 -1.25
C SER A 761 11.46 8.81 -0.66
N ASP A 762 12.56 8.94 -1.40
CA ASP A 762 13.89 8.48 -0.98
C ASP A 762 13.87 7.00 -0.54
N SER A 763 13.13 6.18 -1.30
CA SER A 763 12.82 4.79 -0.95
C SER A 763 12.87 3.83 -2.14
N LEU A 764 12.74 2.54 -1.85
CA LEU A 764 12.63 1.48 -2.85
C LEU A 764 11.28 0.77 -2.68
N ALA A 765 10.43 0.80 -3.70
CA ALA A 765 9.19 0.04 -3.71
C ALA A 765 9.45 -1.42 -4.10
N VAL A 766 8.64 -2.33 -3.56
CA VAL A 766 8.61 -3.74 -3.95
C VAL A 766 7.19 -4.22 -4.15
N ALA A 767 6.96 -4.91 -5.27
CA ALA A 767 5.70 -5.55 -5.56
C ALA A 767 5.90 -6.96 -6.13
N GLU A 768 4.96 -7.85 -5.80
CA GLU A 768 4.89 -9.18 -6.41
C GLU A 768 4.37 -9.07 -7.84
N MET A 769 4.99 -9.82 -8.77
CA MET A 769 4.50 -9.89 -10.15
C MET A 769 3.27 -10.80 -10.28
N ALA A 770 3.28 -11.94 -9.59
CA ALA A 770 2.16 -12.87 -9.55
C ALA A 770 1.19 -12.56 -8.41
N GLY A 771 -0.06 -13.04 -8.52
CA GLY A 771 -1.09 -12.91 -7.50
C GLY A 771 -2.04 -11.73 -7.70
N THR A 772 -2.83 -11.44 -6.66
CA THR A 772 -3.94 -10.47 -6.71
C THR A 772 -3.68 -9.19 -5.92
N THR A 773 -2.49 -9.02 -5.34
CA THR A 773 -2.15 -7.86 -4.51
C THR A 773 -2.21 -6.58 -5.34
N SER A 774 -2.93 -5.55 -4.90
CA SER A 774 -3.04 -4.29 -5.66
C SER A 774 -2.11 -3.18 -5.17
N HIS A 775 -1.27 -3.47 -4.18
CA HIS A 775 -0.41 -2.50 -3.53
C HIS A 775 1.01 -3.07 -3.35
N GLY A 776 2.01 -2.23 -3.60
CA GLY A 776 3.40 -2.49 -3.24
C GLY A 776 3.67 -2.15 -1.78
N ARG A 777 4.82 -2.59 -1.30
CA ARG A 777 5.38 -2.20 0.00
C ARG A 777 6.63 -1.37 -0.21
N GLU A 778 6.95 -0.56 0.78
CA GLU A 778 8.12 0.30 0.77
C GLU A 778 9.27 -0.39 1.52
N VAL A 779 10.49 -0.20 1.00
CA VAL A 779 11.75 -0.57 1.64
C VAL A 779 12.53 0.71 1.90
N THR A 780 12.91 0.89 3.15
CA THR A 780 13.80 1.98 3.56
C THR A 780 15.22 1.68 3.07
N ILE A 781 15.78 2.60 2.29
CA ILE A 781 17.13 2.51 1.70
C ILE A 781 18.04 3.65 2.15
N GLY A 782 17.71 4.25 3.29
CA GLY A 782 18.44 5.35 3.92
C GLY A 782 17.48 6.32 4.60
N TRP A 783 18.06 7.37 5.18
CA TRP A 783 17.31 8.46 5.78
C TRP A 783 16.43 9.18 4.75
N LYS A 784 15.23 9.60 5.19
CA LYS A 784 14.26 10.32 4.38
C LYS A 784 14.18 11.77 4.82
N LYS A 785 14.92 12.63 4.13
CA LYS A 785 14.84 14.07 4.34
C LYS A 785 13.39 14.54 4.16
N PRO A 786 12.80 15.27 5.13
CA PRO A 786 11.52 15.92 4.93
C PRO A 786 11.58 16.88 3.72
N ALA A 787 10.57 16.84 2.85
CA ALA A 787 10.54 17.70 1.68
C ALA A 787 10.40 19.17 2.08
N ASP A 788 11.38 20.00 1.70
CA ASP A 788 11.25 21.46 1.73
C ASP A 788 10.26 21.95 0.65
N GLU A 789 9.98 23.26 0.61
CA GLU A 789 9.01 23.81 -0.35
C GLU A 789 9.44 23.69 -1.81
N ILE A 790 10.76 23.69 -2.09
CA ILE A 790 11.29 23.48 -3.45
C ILE A 790 11.04 22.03 -3.87
N ARG A 791 11.34 21.08 -2.98
CA ARG A 791 11.14 19.65 -3.20
C ARG A 791 9.67 19.30 -3.35
N LYS A 792 8.79 19.89 -2.54
CA LYS A 792 7.32 19.78 -2.71
C LYS A 792 6.91 20.31 -4.07
N GLY A 793 7.43 21.45 -4.49
CA GLY A 793 7.19 22.02 -5.82
C GLY A 793 7.60 21.10 -6.96
N GLU A 794 8.79 20.52 -6.89
CA GLU A 794 9.28 19.52 -7.87
C GLU A 794 8.36 18.28 -7.88
N MET A 795 7.96 17.80 -6.71
CA MET A 795 7.05 16.65 -6.58
C MET A 795 5.70 16.95 -7.22
N TYR A 796 5.04 18.07 -6.88
CA TYR A 796 3.74 18.46 -7.45
C TYR A 796 3.81 18.74 -8.95
N TYR A 797 4.94 19.23 -9.44
CA TYR A 797 5.17 19.41 -10.87
C TYR A 797 5.13 18.08 -11.64
N ASN A 798 5.61 17.00 -11.01
CA ASN A 798 5.65 15.66 -11.59
C ASN A 798 4.41 14.81 -11.29
N ASP A 799 3.66 15.14 -10.24
CA ASP A 799 2.51 14.40 -9.72
C ASP A 799 1.25 14.59 -10.60
N ALA A 800 0.84 13.51 -11.26
CA ALA A 800 -0.37 13.49 -12.08
C ALA A 800 -1.63 13.22 -11.27
N THR A 801 -1.53 12.77 -10.01
CA THR A 801 -2.68 12.63 -9.11
C THR A 801 -3.36 13.96 -8.80
N LEU A 802 -2.65 15.07 -9.07
CA LEU A 802 -3.22 16.40 -9.05
C LEU A 802 -4.22 16.63 -10.19
N CYS A 803 -4.04 15.99 -11.35
CA CYS A 803 -4.92 16.13 -12.52
C CYS A 803 -6.20 15.30 -12.39
N LEU A 804 -7.30 15.82 -12.95
CA LEU A 804 -8.56 15.08 -13.07
C LEU A 804 -8.29 13.72 -13.75
N GLN A 805 -8.66 12.63 -13.08
CA GLN A 805 -8.44 11.25 -13.56
C GLN A 805 -6.98 10.90 -13.91
N LYS A 806 -6.00 11.64 -13.39
CA LYS A 806 -4.57 11.30 -13.45
C LYS A 806 -3.95 11.16 -14.85
N TRP A 807 -4.50 11.83 -15.85
CA TRP A 807 -4.05 11.70 -17.25
C TRP A 807 -2.65 12.25 -17.52
N GLN A 808 -2.23 13.27 -16.77
CA GLN A 808 -0.99 14.01 -17.01
C GLN A 808 -0.56 14.83 -15.80
N SER A 809 0.70 15.27 -15.79
CA SER A 809 1.22 16.32 -14.90
C SER A 809 1.89 17.42 -15.73
N CYS A 810 2.47 18.44 -15.09
CA CYS A 810 3.23 19.46 -15.82
C CYS A 810 4.41 18.83 -16.58
N ALA A 811 5.06 17.83 -15.99
CA ALA A 811 6.15 17.08 -16.60
C ALA A 811 5.76 16.30 -17.86
N SER A 812 4.46 16.03 -18.09
CA SER A 812 4.00 15.32 -19.30
C SER A 812 4.25 16.15 -20.55
N CYS A 813 4.07 17.47 -20.51
CA CYS A 813 4.32 18.40 -21.63
C CYS A 813 5.65 19.16 -21.48
N HIS A 814 6.27 19.07 -20.32
CA HIS A 814 7.51 19.77 -20.00
C HIS A 814 8.51 18.82 -19.33
N PRO A 815 9.08 17.86 -20.06
CA PRO A 815 10.01 16.88 -19.50
C PRO A 815 11.21 17.60 -18.87
N ASP A 816 11.49 17.27 -17.59
CA ASP A 816 12.54 17.88 -16.79
C ASP A 816 12.45 19.42 -16.67
N GLY A 817 11.26 20.02 -16.81
CA GLY A 817 11.08 21.48 -16.77
C GLY A 817 11.36 22.20 -18.09
N ARG A 818 11.66 21.45 -19.18
CA ARG A 818 12.04 22.00 -20.49
C ARG A 818 10.92 21.85 -21.53
N SER A 819 11.18 22.27 -22.76
CA SER A 819 10.27 22.05 -23.89
C SER A 819 10.28 20.58 -24.32
N ASP A 820 9.10 20.04 -24.62
CA ASP A 820 8.90 18.71 -25.22
C ASP A 820 9.13 18.66 -26.73
N GLY A 821 9.27 19.81 -27.38
CA GLY A 821 9.38 19.94 -28.83
C GLY A 821 8.06 19.83 -29.59
N LEU A 822 6.91 19.95 -28.91
CA LEU A 822 5.57 19.90 -29.51
C LEU A 822 4.86 21.26 -29.46
N ASN A 823 3.89 21.43 -30.37
CA ASN A 823 3.00 22.59 -30.39
C ASN A 823 1.69 22.29 -29.68
N TRP A 824 1.29 23.13 -28.74
CA TRP A 824 0.06 22.95 -27.94
C TRP A 824 -0.98 24.03 -28.26
N ASP A 825 -2.22 23.62 -28.55
CA ASP A 825 -3.35 24.52 -28.82
C ASP A 825 -4.10 24.87 -27.53
N LEU A 826 -3.58 25.88 -26.84
CA LEU A 826 -4.12 26.38 -25.57
C LEU A 826 -5.21 27.43 -25.82
N LEU A 827 -6.34 27.33 -25.13
CA LEU A 827 -7.51 28.17 -25.40
C LEU A 827 -7.34 29.67 -25.16
N ASN A 828 -6.27 30.08 -24.47
CA ASN A 828 -6.10 31.48 -24.07
C ASN A 828 -5.67 32.41 -25.20
N ASP A 829 -5.10 31.92 -26.30
CA ASP A 829 -4.75 32.73 -27.48
C ASP A 829 -5.56 32.38 -28.74
N GLY A 830 -6.67 31.65 -28.57
CA GLY A 830 -7.66 31.34 -29.60
C GLY A 830 -7.62 29.88 -30.05
N PHE A 831 -8.69 29.42 -30.69
CA PHE A 831 -8.77 28.05 -31.23
C PHE A 831 -7.92 27.89 -32.51
N GLY A 832 -7.18 26.78 -32.61
CA GLY A 832 -6.40 26.44 -33.78
C GLY A 832 -5.09 27.23 -33.89
N ASN A 833 -4.55 27.70 -32.77
CA ASN A 833 -3.36 28.56 -32.72
C ASN A 833 -2.22 27.90 -31.95
N ALA A 834 -1.95 26.62 -32.25
CA ALA A 834 -0.95 25.84 -31.54
C ALA A 834 0.45 26.51 -31.52
N LYS A 835 1.07 26.56 -30.34
CA LYS A 835 2.38 27.20 -30.10
C LYS A 835 3.36 26.23 -29.47
N ASN A 836 4.65 26.43 -29.74
CA ASN A 836 5.68 25.61 -29.13
C ASN A 836 5.72 25.83 -27.60
N SER A 837 5.94 24.76 -26.84
CA SER A 837 6.10 24.83 -25.40
C SER A 837 7.39 25.59 -25.04
N LYS A 838 7.32 26.56 -24.11
CA LYS A 838 8.51 27.26 -23.60
C LYS A 838 9.17 26.48 -22.47
N SER A 839 10.50 26.51 -22.40
CA SER A 839 11.23 26.05 -21.21
C SER A 839 10.81 26.85 -19.97
N HIS A 840 10.73 26.18 -18.82
CA HIS A 840 10.49 26.85 -17.53
C HIS A 840 11.78 27.36 -16.90
N VAL A 841 12.94 26.91 -17.39
CA VAL A 841 14.24 27.43 -16.96
C VAL A 841 14.31 28.92 -17.28
N THR A 842 14.69 29.74 -16.28
CA THR A 842 14.64 31.22 -16.31
C THR A 842 13.25 31.86 -16.43
N SER A 843 12.17 31.09 -16.60
CA SER A 843 10.82 31.64 -16.84
C SER A 843 10.30 32.52 -15.71
N TRP A 844 10.72 32.24 -14.47
CA TRP A 844 10.41 33.07 -13.30
C TRP A 844 10.92 34.51 -13.45
N ASN A 845 12.10 34.67 -14.05
CA ASN A 845 12.81 35.94 -14.17
C ASN A 845 12.70 36.55 -15.58
N THR A 846 11.83 36.03 -16.44
CA THR A 846 11.71 36.43 -17.85
C THR A 846 10.25 36.63 -18.26
N ALA A 847 9.50 37.38 -17.44
CA ALA A 847 8.17 37.86 -17.80
C ALA A 847 8.22 38.70 -19.10
N PRO A 848 7.15 38.75 -19.92
CA PRO A 848 5.89 38.00 -19.79
C PRO A 848 6.00 36.52 -20.16
N ALA A 849 5.06 35.69 -19.69
CA ALA A 849 5.09 34.25 -19.93
C ALA A 849 4.26 33.80 -21.17
N MET A 850 4.63 32.62 -21.68
CA MET A 850 4.17 32.01 -22.94
C MET A 850 4.67 32.74 -24.20
N VAL A 851 4.55 32.06 -25.35
CA VAL A 851 5.10 32.51 -26.63
C VAL A 851 4.55 33.86 -27.09
N THR A 852 3.27 34.12 -26.88
CA THR A 852 2.61 35.41 -27.20
C THR A 852 2.77 36.45 -26.08
N GLY A 853 3.40 36.08 -24.96
CA GLY A 853 3.48 36.90 -23.74
C GLY A 853 2.11 37.25 -23.16
N ILE A 854 1.11 36.38 -23.34
CA ILE A 854 -0.28 36.64 -22.94
C ILE A 854 -0.48 36.58 -21.43
N ARG A 855 0.42 35.90 -20.71
CA ARG A 855 0.41 35.85 -19.24
C ARG A 855 1.44 36.83 -18.69
N ALA A 856 1.08 37.49 -17.59
CA ALA A 856 1.93 38.50 -16.97
C ALA A 856 3.29 37.92 -16.53
N ASP A 857 3.29 36.71 -15.98
CA ASP A 857 4.48 36.02 -15.46
C ASP A 857 4.25 34.49 -15.36
N ALA A 858 5.27 33.76 -14.88
CA ALA A 858 5.21 32.31 -14.69
C ALA A 858 4.20 31.89 -13.61
N ALA A 859 4.04 32.67 -12.54
CA ALA A 859 3.10 32.41 -11.46
C ALA A 859 1.65 32.35 -11.95
N VAL A 860 1.23 33.32 -12.78
CA VAL A 860 -0.08 33.28 -13.46
C VAL A 860 -0.17 32.05 -14.37
N GLY A 861 0.95 31.64 -14.97
CA GLY A 861 1.05 30.46 -15.80
C GLY A 861 0.78 29.15 -15.07
N ILE A 862 1.37 28.97 -13.89
CA ILE A 862 1.24 27.77 -13.05
C ILE A 862 -0.22 27.60 -12.61
N ARG A 863 -0.83 28.65 -12.07
CA ARG A 863 -2.25 28.64 -11.63
C ARG A 863 -3.20 28.30 -12.78
N ALA A 864 -2.95 28.86 -13.96
CA ALA A 864 -3.73 28.55 -15.15
C ALA A 864 -3.50 27.12 -15.66
N GLY A 865 -2.29 26.57 -15.53
CA GLY A 865 -1.97 25.18 -15.84
C GLY A 865 -2.77 24.21 -14.97
N LEU A 866 -2.76 24.40 -13.64
CA LEU A 866 -3.55 23.60 -12.71
C LEU A 866 -5.05 23.65 -13.05
N ARG A 867 -5.57 24.85 -13.29
CA ARG A 867 -7.01 25.05 -13.53
C ARG A 867 -7.50 24.55 -14.89
N TYR A 868 -6.79 24.88 -15.96
CA TYR A 868 -7.30 24.71 -17.33
C TYR A 868 -6.62 23.59 -18.11
N ILE A 869 -5.51 23.03 -17.62
CA ILE A 869 -4.79 21.94 -18.28
C ILE A 869 -4.85 20.67 -17.44
N GLN A 870 -4.75 20.78 -16.12
CA GLN A 870 -4.98 19.67 -15.20
C GLN A 870 -6.46 19.52 -14.78
N PHE A 871 -7.31 20.50 -15.13
CA PHE A 871 -8.76 20.52 -14.86
C PHE A 871 -9.14 20.36 -13.38
N VAL A 872 -8.35 20.98 -12.50
CA VAL A 872 -8.58 20.93 -11.05
C VAL A 872 -8.47 22.31 -10.41
N ASN A 873 -9.20 22.51 -9.31
CA ASN A 873 -9.01 23.67 -8.44
C ASN A 873 -8.37 23.18 -7.13
N ARG A 874 -7.07 23.42 -6.96
CA ARG A 874 -6.30 23.01 -5.78
C ARG A 874 -6.11 24.18 -4.83
N ASP A 875 -5.70 23.86 -3.61
CA ASP A 875 -5.26 24.88 -2.66
C ASP A 875 -4.07 25.66 -3.21
N GLU A 876 -3.98 26.95 -2.87
CA GLU A 876 -2.94 27.84 -3.39
C GLU A 876 -1.53 27.38 -3.01
N SER A 877 -1.36 26.70 -1.87
CA SER A 877 -0.06 26.17 -1.43
C SER A 877 0.60 25.23 -2.45
N TYR A 878 -0.18 24.50 -3.26
CA TYR A 878 0.37 23.69 -4.35
C TYR A 878 1.00 24.56 -5.43
N ALA A 879 0.33 25.64 -5.82
CA ALA A 879 0.86 26.58 -6.80
C ALA A 879 2.08 27.32 -6.26
N GLU A 880 2.06 27.75 -5.00
CA GLU A 880 3.18 28.42 -4.34
C GLU A 880 4.42 27.53 -4.21
N ALA A 881 4.25 26.24 -3.92
CA ALA A 881 5.36 25.29 -3.93
C ALA A 881 5.95 25.14 -5.35
N ILE A 882 5.11 25.02 -6.38
CA ILE A 882 5.58 24.97 -7.78
C ILE A 882 6.27 26.29 -8.18
N ASP A 883 5.80 27.45 -7.68
CA ASP A 883 6.46 28.74 -7.86
C ASP A 883 7.91 28.67 -7.31
N ARG A 884 8.12 28.13 -6.09
CA ARG A 884 9.47 27.92 -5.52
C ARG A 884 10.33 26.98 -6.36
N TYR A 885 9.74 25.94 -6.94
CA TYR A 885 10.48 25.05 -7.84
C TYR A 885 10.94 25.79 -9.10
N PHE A 886 10.07 26.59 -9.74
CA PHE A 886 10.44 27.40 -10.92
C PHE A 886 11.53 28.42 -10.61
N GLU A 887 11.46 29.07 -9.45
CA GLU A 887 12.50 29.97 -8.96
C GLU A 887 13.86 29.29 -8.82
N SER A 888 13.87 28.02 -8.39
CA SER A 888 15.09 27.26 -8.13
C SER A 888 15.79 26.72 -9.38
N MET A 889 15.09 26.67 -10.52
CA MET A 889 15.60 26.01 -11.73
C MET A 889 16.86 26.69 -12.27
N LYS A 890 17.91 25.90 -12.48
CA LYS A 890 19.19 26.35 -13.02
C LYS A 890 19.39 25.89 -14.47
N PRO A 891 20.01 26.72 -15.32
CA PRO A 891 20.47 26.30 -16.64
C PRO A 891 21.53 25.21 -16.56
N THR A 892 21.53 24.36 -17.58
CA THR A 892 22.53 23.34 -17.85
C THR A 892 23.59 23.95 -18.77
N PRO A 893 24.90 23.79 -18.46
CA PRO A 893 25.96 24.20 -19.37
C PRO A 893 25.77 23.64 -20.77
N SER A 894 26.13 24.41 -21.79
CA SER A 894 26.00 23.97 -23.17
C SER A 894 27.05 22.89 -23.53
N PRO A 895 26.66 21.84 -24.26
CA PRO A 895 27.58 20.84 -24.81
C PRO A 895 28.51 21.40 -25.91
N HIS A 896 28.26 22.64 -26.37
CA HIS A 896 29.07 23.34 -27.37
C HIS A 896 30.19 24.21 -26.75
N LEU A 897 30.27 24.26 -25.42
CA LEU A 897 31.39 24.87 -24.71
C LEU A 897 32.62 23.95 -24.78
N VAL A 898 33.80 24.56 -24.85
CA VAL A 898 35.09 23.86 -24.79
C VAL A 898 35.69 24.17 -23.42
N ASP A 899 35.82 23.15 -22.58
CA ASP A 899 36.29 23.27 -21.19
C ASP A 899 35.51 24.31 -20.37
N GLY A 900 34.20 24.43 -20.63
CA GLY A 900 33.32 25.39 -19.96
C GLY A 900 33.35 26.81 -20.54
N GLU A 901 34.15 27.05 -21.58
CA GLU A 901 34.35 28.37 -22.19
C GLU A 901 33.88 28.41 -23.65
N LEU A 902 33.73 29.64 -24.18
CA LEU A 902 33.43 29.85 -25.59
C LEU A 902 34.62 29.44 -26.46
N SER A 903 34.37 28.63 -27.50
CA SER A 903 35.37 28.34 -28.54
C SER A 903 35.76 29.61 -29.30
N GLU A 904 36.93 29.60 -29.97
CA GLU A 904 37.34 30.72 -30.84
C GLU A 904 36.28 31.05 -31.91
N LYS A 905 35.63 30.02 -32.45
CA LYS A 905 34.52 30.16 -33.41
C LYS A 905 33.31 30.84 -32.77
N ALA A 906 32.93 30.44 -31.56
CA ALA A 906 31.85 31.08 -30.80
C ALA A 906 32.19 32.54 -30.41
N LEU A 907 33.45 32.86 -30.12
CA LEU A 907 33.88 34.23 -29.83
C LEU A 907 33.73 35.16 -31.04
N ARG A 908 34.01 34.67 -32.25
CA ARG A 908 33.72 35.41 -33.49
C ARG A 908 32.21 35.51 -33.75
N GLY A 909 31.48 34.43 -33.52
CA GLY A 909 30.01 34.41 -33.55
C GLY A 909 29.36 35.45 -32.64
N LYS A 910 29.93 35.67 -31.45
CA LYS A 910 29.49 36.71 -30.51
C LYS A 910 29.64 38.12 -31.09
N GLN A 911 30.66 38.36 -31.92
CA GLN A 911 30.81 39.64 -32.62
C GLN A 911 29.71 39.82 -33.67
N HIS A 912 29.39 38.77 -34.43
CA HIS A 912 28.29 38.78 -35.40
C HIS A 912 26.93 38.98 -34.74
N PHE A 913 26.72 38.40 -33.55
CA PHE A 913 25.51 38.60 -32.75
C PHE A 913 25.33 40.07 -32.36
N GLN A 914 26.43 40.77 -32.08
CA GLN A 914 26.40 42.20 -31.77
C GLN A 914 26.22 43.06 -33.04
N SER A 915 26.98 42.79 -34.10
CA SER A 915 26.96 43.60 -35.33
C SER A 915 25.66 43.45 -36.13
N SER A 916 25.01 42.28 -36.07
CA SER A 916 23.71 42.03 -36.71
C SER A 916 22.54 42.60 -35.92
N GLY A 917 22.80 43.12 -34.70
CA GLY A 917 21.80 43.77 -33.85
C GLY A 917 20.93 42.81 -33.02
N CYS A 918 21.27 41.51 -32.95
CA CYS A 918 20.53 40.53 -32.13
C CYS A 918 20.49 40.96 -30.65
N ILE A 919 21.59 41.55 -30.16
CA ILE A 919 21.72 42.09 -28.80
C ILE A 919 20.66 43.15 -28.46
N ASN A 920 20.01 43.79 -29.43
CA ASN A 920 19.00 44.83 -29.16
C ASN A 920 17.72 44.26 -28.55
N CYS A 921 17.39 43.00 -28.87
CA CYS A 921 16.27 42.28 -28.27
C CYS A 921 16.76 41.22 -27.28
N HIS A 922 17.87 40.54 -27.60
CA HIS A 922 18.44 39.49 -26.78
C HIS A 922 19.58 40.00 -25.90
N SER A 923 19.24 40.87 -24.95
CA SER A 923 20.19 41.52 -24.04
C SER A 923 20.16 40.95 -22.61
N GLY A 924 21.12 41.36 -21.78
CA GLY A 924 21.14 40.99 -20.37
C GLY A 924 21.56 39.54 -20.09
N PRO A 925 21.52 39.12 -18.81
CA PRO A 925 22.01 37.81 -18.40
C PRO A 925 21.16 36.62 -18.90
N ASN A 926 19.88 36.84 -19.20
CA ASN A 926 18.97 35.82 -19.74
C ASN A 926 18.78 35.95 -21.26
N PHE A 927 19.53 36.81 -21.94
CA PHE A 927 19.41 37.05 -23.38
C PHE A 927 17.97 37.36 -23.85
N THR A 928 17.26 38.17 -23.08
CA THR A 928 15.94 38.71 -23.41
C THR A 928 15.77 40.07 -22.72
N ASP A 929 15.20 41.03 -23.43
CA ASP A 929 14.83 42.34 -22.90
C ASP A 929 13.42 42.39 -22.30
N GLN A 930 12.73 41.24 -22.24
CA GLN A 930 11.40 41.08 -21.61
C GLN A 930 10.30 41.90 -22.30
N LYS A 931 10.46 42.17 -23.60
CA LYS A 931 9.48 42.91 -24.41
C LYS A 931 8.95 42.07 -25.56
N LYS A 932 7.92 42.62 -26.21
CA LYS A 932 7.34 42.04 -27.42
C LYS A 932 7.77 42.83 -28.65
N TYR A 933 8.14 42.11 -29.71
CA TYR A 933 8.45 42.72 -31.01
C TYR A 933 7.74 42.00 -32.15
N ASN A 934 7.33 42.76 -33.16
CA ASN A 934 6.96 42.19 -34.44
C ASN A 934 8.23 42.13 -35.30
N VAL A 935 8.80 40.92 -35.41
CA VAL A 935 9.98 40.63 -36.23
C VAL A 935 9.62 39.99 -37.57
N GLY A 936 8.36 40.11 -38.02
CA GLY A 936 7.91 39.62 -39.31
C GLY A 936 7.73 38.10 -39.43
N THR A 937 7.91 37.34 -38.34
CA THR A 937 7.84 35.86 -38.35
C THR A 937 6.41 35.31 -38.27
N GLY A 938 5.42 36.13 -37.88
CA GLY A 938 4.00 35.77 -37.77
C GLY A 938 3.36 35.35 -39.10
N THR A 939 2.69 34.20 -39.12
CA THR A 939 1.95 33.67 -40.29
C THR A 939 0.46 33.50 -39.99
N GLY A 940 -0.37 33.49 -41.03
CA GLY A 940 -1.81 33.25 -40.91
C GLY A 940 -2.49 34.27 -39.99
N SER A 941 -3.20 33.79 -38.96
CA SER A 941 -3.85 34.64 -37.95
C SER A 941 -2.88 35.44 -37.09
N GLU A 942 -1.58 35.14 -37.16
CA GLU A 942 -0.52 35.77 -36.38
C GLU A 942 0.28 36.80 -37.18
N THR A 943 -0.04 37.00 -38.47
CA THR A 943 0.66 37.98 -39.30
C THR A 943 0.52 39.38 -38.73
N GLY A 944 1.67 40.06 -38.58
CA GLY A 944 1.75 41.41 -38.03
C GLY A 944 1.70 41.51 -36.50
N LYS A 945 1.56 40.39 -35.78
CA LYS A 945 1.57 40.38 -34.31
C LYS A 945 2.99 40.45 -33.75
N ALA A 946 3.10 41.01 -32.54
CA ALA A 946 4.32 41.01 -31.77
C ALA A 946 4.37 39.78 -30.85
N PHE A 947 5.55 39.17 -30.75
CA PHE A 947 5.82 38.02 -29.88
C PHE A 947 6.78 38.39 -28.76
N ASP A 948 6.66 37.71 -27.63
CA ASP A 948 7.61 37.84 -26.53
C ASP A 948 9.00 37.36 -26.97
N VAL A 949 10.04 38.12 -26.62
CA VAL A 949 11.43 37.76 -26.92
C VAL A 949 11.86 36.62 -26.00
N PRO A 950 12.08 35.40 -26.52
CA PRO A 950 12.46 34.28 -25.68
C PRO A 950 13.87 34.49 -25.11
N SER A 951 14.10 33.96 -23.92
CA SER A 951 15.44 33.70 -23.41
C SER A 951 16.21 32.82 -24.39
N LEU A 952 17.49 33.13 -24.62
CA LEU A 952 18.40 32.27 -25.40
C LEU A 952 19.24 31.33 -24.50
N VAL A 953 18.98 31.31 -23.20
CA VAL A 953 19.63 30.37 -22.27
C VAL A 953 19.16 28.95 -22.60
N GLU A 954 20.09 28.00 -22.68
CA GLU A 954 19.82 26.62 -23.12
C GLU A 954 19.25 26.53 -24.57
N LEU A 955 19.52 27.51 -25.44
CA LEU A 955 18.98 27.51 -26.82
C LEU A 955 19.32 26.23 -27.58
N TRP A 956 20.49 25.63 -27.32
CA TRP A 956 20.96 24.41 -27.97
C TRP A 956 20.05 23.19 -27.83
N ARG A 957 19.16 23.17 -26.82
CA ARG A 957 18.23 22.05 -26.59
C ARG A 957 16.76 22.41 -26.67
N SER A 958 16.41 23.66 -26.97
CA SER A 958 15.02 24.11 -27.00
C SER A 958 14.33 23.98 -28.37
N ALA A 959 14.99 23.31 -29.33
CA ALA A 959 14.42 23.02 -30.63
C ALA A 959 13.03 22.32 -30.52
N PRO A 960 12.16 22.49 -31.52
CA PRO A 960 12.31 23.38 -32.66
C PRO A 960 12.09 24.85 -32.28
N TYR A 961 12.44 25.78 -33.17
CA TYR A 961 12.49 27.22 -32.91
C TYR A 961 11.38 28.00 -33.63
N LEU A 962 11.30 29.28 -33.27
CA LEU A 962 10.18 30.19 -33.57
C LEU A 962 8.91 29.84 -32.78
N TYR A 963 7.93 30.73 -32.83
CA TYR A 963 6.75 30.67 -31.98
C TYR A 963 5.90 29.41 -32.18
N ASP A 964 5.99 28.78 -33.34
CA ASP A 964 5.24 27.58 -33.76
C ASP A 964 6.17 26.42 -34.15
N GLY A 965 7.45 26.48 -33.77
CA GLY A 965 8.37 25.36 -33.96
C GLY A 965 8.62 24.96 -35.43
N ARG A 966 8.41 25.86 -36.40
CA ARG A 966 8.64 25.54 -37.82
C ARG A 966 10.11 25.38 -38.22
N ALA A 967 11.03 25.92 -37.42
CA ALA A 967 12.46 25.84 -37.66
C ALA A 967 13.05 24.67 -36.85
N ALA A 968 13.54 23.61 -37.50
CA ALA A 968 14.09 22.46 -36.77
C ALA A 968 15.43 22.79 -36.08
N THR A 969 16.21 23.68 -36.68
CA THR A 969 17.54 24.08 -36.19
C THR A 969 17.67 25.59 -36.04
N VAL A 970 18.65 26.06 -35.25
CA VAL A 970 18.98 27.49 -35.13
C VAL A 970 19.39 28.06 -36.49
N ARG A 971 20.01 27.24 -37.35
CA ARG A 971 20.36 27.64 -38.71
C ARG A 971 19.12 27.90 -39.57
N ASP A 972 18.07 27.09 -39.46
CA ASP A 972 16.83 27.29 -40.21
C ASP A 972 16.16 28.63 -39.89
N VAL A 973 16.28 29.09 -38.64
CA VAL A 973 15.77 30.41 -38.18
C VAL A 973 16.35 31.55 -39.03
N MET A 974 17.61 31.43 -39.44
CA MET A 974 18.33 32.45 -40.22
C MET A 974 18.15 32.19 -41.72
N ASP A 975 18.58 31.02 -42.19
CA ASP A 975 18.68 30.70 -43.62
C ASP A 975 17.32 30.58 -44.29
N THR A 976 16.33 30.01 -43.60
CA THR A 976 15.01 29.70 -44.17
C THR A 976 13.97 30.74 -43.77
N HIS A 977 14.06 31.31 -42.57
CA HIS A 977 13.03 32.19 -42.01
C HIS A 977 13.46 33.65 -41.83
N GLY A 978 14.71 34.00 -42.14
CA GLY A 978 15.17 35.39 -42.25
C GLY A 978 15.19 36.18 -40.94
N HIS A 979 15.30 35.51 -39.79
CA HIS A 979 15.41 36.20 -38.49
C HIS A 979 16.88 36.51 -38.14
N GLY A 980 17.12 37.70 -37.58
CA GLY A 980 18.44 38.12 -37.08
C GLY A 980 19.22 39.09 -37.97
N ASN A 981 18.62 39.60 -39.06
CA ASN A 981 19.25 40.56 -39.98
C ASN A 981 20.60 40.06 -40.53
N THR A 982 20.64 38.79 -40.95
CA THR A 982 21.85 38.08 -41.36
C THR A 982 22.15 38.15 -42.86
N ASP A 983 21.35 38.87 -43.65
CA ASP A 983 21.48 38.96 -45.13
C ASP A 983 22.86 39.48 -45.60
N GLY A 984 23.58 40.20 -44.73
CA GLY A 984 24.91 40.73 -45.02
C GLY A 984 26.08 39.81 -44.61
N LEU A 985 25.80 38.67 -43.96
CA LEU A 985 26.82 37.73 -43.49
C LEU A 985 27.09 36.64 -44.55
N SER A 986 28.35 36.23 -44.65
CA SER A 986 28.74 35.02 -45.36
C SER A 986 28.29 33.76 -44.61
N GLN A 987 28.28 32.61 -45.30
CA GLN A 987 27.89 31.34 -44.69
C GLN A 987 28.80 30.91 -43.53
N GLU A 988 30.09 31.26 -43.58
CA GLU A 988 31.04 31.03 -42.50
C GLU A 988 30.74 31.90 -41.27
N GLU A 989 30.37 33.17 -41.48
CA GLU A 989 29.98 34.08 -40.40
C GLU A 989 28.64 33.67 -39.75
N ILE A 990 27.70 33.15 -40.55
CA ILE A 990 26.46 32.53 -40.04
C ILE A 990 26.79 31.29 -39.21
N ASP A 991 27.72 30.44 -39.68
CA ASP A 991 28.20 29.28 -38.95
C ASP A 991 28.82 29.65 -37.59
N GLU A 992 29.58 30.74 -37.54
CA GLU A 992 30.14 31.31 -36.32
C GLU A 992 29.02 31.79 -35.38
N LEU A 993 28.06 32.55 -35.90
CA LEU A 993 26.90 33.03 -35.14
C LEU A 993 26.08 31.87 -34.55
N VAL A 994 25.77 30.84 -35.34
CA VAL A 994 25.06 29.64 -34.88
C VAL A 994 25.87 28.95 -33.79
N THR A 995 27.19 28.83 -33.95
CA THR A 995 28.06 28.22 -32.93
C THR A 995 27.99 29.01 -31.61
N TYR A 996 27.97 30.34 -31.66
CA TYR A 996 27.77 31.16 -30.47
C TYR A 996 26.40 30.95 -29.83
N LEU A 997 25.32 30.98 -30.61
CA LEU A 997 23.96 30.79 -30.11
C LEU A 997 23.76 29.43 -29.44
N LEU A 998 24.35 28.37 -30.00
CA LEU A 998 24.32 27.04 -29.40
C LEU A 998 25.20 26.92 -28.14
N SER A 999 26.12 27.85 -27.90
CA SER A 999 26.95 27.87 -26.69
C SER A 999 26.28 28.55 -25.47
N LEU A 1000 25.08 29.13 -25.66
CA LEU A 1000 24.36 29.91 -24.64
C LEU A 1000 23.51 29.09 -23.66
#